data_AF-A0A9D8G528-F1
#
_entry.id   AF-A0A9D8G528-F1
#
_cell.length_a   1.000
_cell.length_b   1.000
_cell.length_c   1.000
_cell.angle_alpha   90.00
_cell.angle_beta   90.00
_cell.angle_gamma   90.00
#
_symmetry.space_group_name_H-M   'P 1'
#
loop_
_entity.id
_entity.type
_entity.pdbx_description
1 polymer ?
#
loop_
_entity_poly.entity_id
_entity_poly.type
_entity_poly.pdbx_seq_one_letter_code
_entity_poly.pdbx_strand_id
1 'polypeptide(L)'
;MEKQKRWQLFLILAVIFLTTYNILPTVLYYLQPLDKPINSSQATKTVHQIVNRTTALEKESVLWLESFSKLLSIKPASITLDKEDPQLIQVAFKTTKEADTFRSYLPRAGALIPFVPSQLSLTEVGQEETSKTVTVSRKVGTYFTPEQANDYFTFSEKFDAEGKLTPFYRKVLNDRLTQLSFSIGGASENAQLLSSALHATDPSRKEEFLMALCHNLKEFVEVFGESSSLAKRAFASVTQGDFQNKSSAIDTLIADLETFKDRVRLEKIQVQEKESHLKKENSFLTTEDQQRLEFLIKKEELLASTVTLLKNHTQNFAAGLAPWSYQTLPDVLAHSSERDNTQTIKIGPHHPFINALVVDFDKQSAALTLHSDVVKLQTAWSQSREKASMKDRLEQLLFNEIARIARESNETIQPSQNQFEIALSSITDSQSFLAFDLTKVASDESVQLKKFLEEYWHPKHPDLRREVYPIWDYATYQNLPVHARQLGLVVCTPSMQDSSIPQGMKTNSIYVIAKGMDEVFKNAEKNANAPEADLFMQDFQNLQKLLRNKGYYGYPGTTYPLSASFAKDFIFESENLYSTLLTAFRENFHVFGTKKYAVLEFSNTKQRIYALNQIENSQQEDLLKWRDDYQAARVNPNVEVRFDVPKPVYSPLWRNFVLSFKKYFRGDERKVLHWGLDLSGGKTVQIELRDQNGHKVTNPADLAQGVNELYNRVNKMGLSEVSIREHGSNIILDFPGAQGLSATELVKASSMYFHVVNETFTPNNAELAQAVNRFLQDIWNEAVVTNKKDIDSVNRIAWKHLYGESLNPEQVQPRSDAAKLLYDHGLRFPLEEETVSSNFGETYSKIALLRGDNFTEWFNQSHPLLIVFNNYALEGANLTNVHSSYDPSKGNFLAFDVKGSYTARDGQKMNPRTDLFAWTSAFSKEKIVNTASEK
;
A
#
# COMPACT_ATOMS: atom_id res chain seq x y z
N MET A 1 -28.15 10.44 -72.41
CA MET A 1 -27.24 9.77 -71.45
C MET A 1 -26.07 10.70 -71.19
N GLU A 2 -26.11 11.47 -70.11
CA GLU A 2 -24.94 12.26 -69.68
C GLU A 2 -23.78 11.31 -69.40
N LYS A 3 -22.62 11.60 -70.01
CA LYS A 3 -21.38 10.86 -69.72
C LYS A 3 -21.06 11.01 -68.24
N GLN A 4 -21.11 9.90 -67.49
CA GLN A 4 -20.60 9.84 -66.12
C GLN A 4 -19.20 10.49 -66.09
N LYS A 5 -19.07 11.56 -65.33
CA LYS A 5 -17.82 12.32 -65.27
C LYS A 5 -16.81 11.48 -64.48
N ARG A 6 -15.57 11.36 -64.95
CA ARG A 6 -14.52 10.51 -64.34
C ARG A 6 -14.32 10.75 -62.84
N TRP A 7 -14.62 11.95 -62.32
CA TRP A 7 -14.55 12.26 -60.88
C TRP A 7 -15.62 11.54 -60.03
N GLN A 8 -16.78 11.20 -60.60
CA GLN A 8 -17.83 10.45 -59.89
C GLN A 8 -17.34 9.03 -59.56
N LEU A 9 -16.55 8.41 -60.43
CA LEU A 9 -15.90 7.12 -60.16
C LEU A 9 -14.92 7.22 -58.99
N PHE A 10 -14.07 8.25 -58.96
CA PHE A 10 -13.15 8.47 -57.83
C PHE A 10 -13.89 8.74 -56.53
N LEU A 11 -15.02 9.45 -56.57
CA LEU A 11 -15.86 9.69 -55.40
C LEU A 11 -16.54 8.40 -54.90
N ILE A 12 -17.09 7.58 -55.80
CA ILE A 12 -17.66 6.28 -55.45
C ILE A 12 -16.60 5.37 -54.84
N LEU A 13 -15.41 5.30 -55.43
CA LEU A 13 -14.29 4.52 -54.88
C LEU A 13 -13.84 5.05 -53.51
N ALA A 14 -13.80 6.36 -53.31
CA ALA A 14 -13.46 6.96 -52.02
C ALA A 14 -14.51 6.66 -50.95
N VAL A 15 -15.80 6.72 -51.29
CA VAL A 15 -16.90 6.36 -50.38
C VAL A 15 -16.85 4.88 -50.03
N ILE A 16 -16.72 3.98 -51.02
CA ILE A 16 -16.58 2.54 -50.78
C ILE A 16 -15.37 2.24 -49.89
N PHE A 17 -14.23 2.87 -50.16
CA PHE A 17 -13.03 2.72 -49.35
C PHE A 17 -13.24 3.17 -47.91
N LEU A 18 -13.85 4.35 -47.69
CA LEU A 18 -14.17 4.86 -46.35
C LEU A 18 -15.17 3.98 -45.61
N THR A 19 -16.23 3.51 -46.30
CA THR A 19 -17.23 2.61 -45.72
C THR A 19 -16.59 1.27 -45.34
N THR A 20 -15.77 0.70 -46.22
CA THR A 20 -15.04 -0.55 -45.94
C THR A 20 -14.06 -0.37 -44.79
N TYR A 21 -13.33 0.74 -44.77
CA TYR A 21 -12.39 1.07 -43.69
C TYR A 21 -13.09 1.19 -42.32
N ASN A 22 -14.31 1.72 -42.27
CA ASN A 22 -15.05 1.86 -41.02
C ASN A 22 -15.71 0.54 -40.56
N ILE A 23 -16.14 -0.33 -41.49
CA ILE A 23 -16.83 -1.58 -41.15
C ILE A 23 -15.86 -2.74 -40.90
N LEU A 24 -14.73 -2.79 -41.60
CA LEU A 24 -13.80 -3.91 -41.57
C LEU A 24 -13.28 -4.26 -40.15
N PRO A 25 -12.96 -3.30 -39.26
CA PRO A 25 -12.57 -3.62 -37.88
C PRO A 25 -13.64 -4.40 -37.11
N THR A 26 -14.91 -4.02 -37.30
CA THR A 26 -16.05 -4.69 -36.67
C THR A 26 -16.16 -6.13 -37.18
N VAL A 27 -16.04 -6.35 -38.48
CA VAL A 27 -16.07 -7.70 -39.08
C VAL A 27 -14.91 -8.55 -38.56
N LEU A 28 -13.69 -8.03 -38.57
CA LEU A 28 -12.50 -8.76 -38.11
C LEU A 28 -12.56 -9.11 -36.62
N TYR A 29 -13.15 -8.24 -35.80
CA TYR A 29 -13.36 -8.49 -34.38
C TYR A 29 -14.37 -9.62 -34.15
N TYR A 30 -15.53 -9.58 -34.79
CA TYR A 30 -16.58 -10.61 -34.65
C TYR A 30 -16.27 -11.94 -35.37
N LEU A 31 -15.27 -11.96 -36.27
CA LEU A 31 -14.73 -13.21 -36.83
C LEU A 31 -13.88 -14.00 -35.81
N GLN A 32 -13.43 -13.36 -34.74
CA GLN A 32 -12.67 -14.04 -33.68
C GLN A 32 -13.64 -14.79 -32.73
N PRO A 33 -13.21 -15.89 -32.11
CA PRO A 33 -14.04 -16.63 -31.16
C PRO A 33 -14.07 -15.92 -29.79
N LEU A 34 -14.76 -14.78 -29.73
CA LEU A 34 -14.73 -13.83 -28.60
C LEU A 34 -15.11 -14.46 -27.24
N ASP A 35 -16.11 -15.34 -27.23
CA ASP A 35 -16.61 -15.99 -26.01
C ASP A 35 -15.83 -17.27 -25.66
N LYS A 36 -14.86 -17.67 -26.48
CA LYS A 36 -14.09 -18.89 -26.22
C LYS A 36 -13.13 -18.66 -25.04
N PRO A 37 -13.06 -19.60 -24.07
CA PRO A 37 -12.14 -19.51 -22.95
C PRO A 37 -10.69 -19.58 -23.40
N ILE A 38 -9.81 -18.97 -22.61
CA ILE A 38 -8.37 -18.94 -22.88
C ILE A 38 -7.77 -20.31 -22.62
N ASN A 39 -7.15 -20.89 -23.64
CA ASN A 39 -6.48 -22.19 -23.57
C ASN A 39 -4.96 -22.05 -23.35
N SER A 40 -4.29 -23.19 -23.14
CA SER A 40 -2.84 -23.25 -22.91
C SER A 40 -2.03 -22.56 -24.01
N SER A 41 -2.36 -22.73 -25.29
CA SER A 41 -1.64 -22.09 -26.40
C SER A 41 -1.75 -20.56 -26.38
N GLN A 42 -2.93 -20.02 -26.07
CA GLN A 42 -3.12 -18.58 -25.90
C GLN A 42 -2.38 -18.06 -24.66
N ALA A 43 -2.40 -18.81 -23.56
CA ALA A 43 -1.65 -18.46 -22.35
C ALA A 43 -0.13 -18.42 -22.60
N THR A 44 0.43 -19.37 -23.36
CA THR A 44 1.85 -19.34 -23.76
C THR A 44 2.18 -18.10 -24.59
N LYS A 45 1.29 -17.67 -25.49
CA LYS A 45 1.47 -16.39 -26.22
C LYS A 45 1.49 -15.21 -25.25
N THR A 46 0.63 -15.20 -24.24
CA THR A 46 0.63 -14.16 -23.20
C THR A 46 1.95 -14.17 -22.40
N VAL A 47 2.46 -15.34 -22.01
CA VAL A 47 3.77 -15.48 -21.35
C VAL A 47 4.88 -14.89 -22.21
N HIS A 48 4.95 -15.23 -23.50
CA HIS A 48 5.96 -14.65 -24.39
C HIS A 48 5.82 -13.12 -24.54
N GLN A 49 4.60 -12.60 -24.55
CA GLN A 49 4.38 -11.15 -24.59
C GLN A 49 4.85 -10.47 -23.29
N ILE A 50 4.61 -11.09 -22.14
CA ILE A 50 5.11 -10.61 -20.84
C ILE A 50 6.64 -10.57 -20.86
N VAL A 51 7.30 -11.68 -21.17
CA VAL A 51 8.76 -11.79 -21.23
C VAL A 51 9.36 -10.77 -22.19
N ASN A 52 8.82 -10.65 -23.41
CA ASN A 52 9.30 -9.69 -24.40
C ASN A 52 9.19 -8.23 -23.92
N ARG A 53 8.15 -7.88 -23.17
CA ARG A 53 8.01 -6.53 -22.60
C ARG A 53 9.05 -6.27 -21.53
N THR A 54 9.26 -7.22 -20.61
CA THR A 54 10.24 -7.09 -19.53
C THR A 54 11.66 -6.99 -20.07
N THR A 55 12.04 -7.87 -20.99
CA THR A 55 13.38 -7.85 -21.62
C THR A 55 13.58 -6.61 -22.49
N ALA A 56 12.53 -6.06 -23.11
CA ALA A 56 12.65 -4.82 -23.88
C ALA A 56 13.11 -3.63 -23.03
N LEU A 57 12.82 -3.63 -21.72
CA LEU A 57 13.25 -2.56 -20.80
C LEU A 57 14.78 -2.44 -20.74
N GLU A 58 15.53 -3.53 -20.94
CA GLU A 58 17.01 -3.52 -20.99
C GLU A 58 17.52 -2.62 -22.11
N LYS A 59 17.01 -2.89 -23.30
CA LYS A 59 17.37 -2.13 -24.49
C LYS A 59 16.91 -0.68 -24.37
N GLU A 60 15.74 -0.45 -23.76
CA GLU A 60 15.22 0.89 -23.53
C GLU A 60 16.08 1.67 -22.53
N SER A 61 16.57 1.05 -21.45
CA SER A 61 17.50 1.69 -20.51
C SER A 61 18.79 2.14 -21.21
N VAL A 62 19.39 1.28 -22.04
CA VAL A 62 20.61 1.62 -22.81
C VAL A 62 20.34 2.79 -23.76
N LEU A 63 19.25 2.72 -24.53
CA LEU A 63 18.87 3.78 -25.46
C LEU A 63 18.55 5.11 -24.76
N TRP A 64 17.95 5.03 -23.56
CA TRP A 64 17.68 6.20 -22.73
C TRP A 64 19.00 6.84 -22.29
N LEU A 65 19.97 6.05 -21.80
CA LEU A 65 21.29 6.53 -21.39
C LEU A 65 22.07 7.16 -22.56
N GLU A 66 21.94 6.64 -23.78
CA GLU A 66 22.48 7.27 -24.98
C GLU A 66 21.85 8.63 -25.26
N SER A 67 20.52 8.75 -25.12
CA SER A 67 19.79 10.01 -25.31
C SER A 67 20.18 11.03 -24.23
N PHE A 68 20.32 10.57 -22.99
CA PHE A 68 20.74 11.39 -21.85
C PHE A 68 22.18 11.90 -22.00
N SER A 69 23.11 11.05 -22.45
CA SER A 69 24.48 11.46 -22.75
C SER A 69 24.54 12.55 -23.82
N LYS A 70 23.69 12.43 -24.86
CA LYS A 70 23.55 13.47 -25.90
C LYS A 70 22.99 14.78 -25.35
N LEU A 71 22.04 14.72 -24.41
CA LEU A 71 21.48 15.90 -23.74
C LEU A 71 22.57 16.65 -22.97
N LEU A 72 23.42 15.92 -22.24
CA LEU A 72 24.57 16.48 -21.50
C LEU A 72 25.74 16.88 -22.42
N SER A 73 25.64 16.67 -23.73
CA SER A 73 26.72 16.90 -24.70
C SER A 73 28.02 16.13 -24.41
N ILE A 74 27.90 14.94 -23.80
CA ILE A 74 29.01 14.02 -23.52
C ILE A 74 28.92 12.77 -24.39
N LYS A 75 30.06 12.14 -24.69
CA LYS A 75 30.10 10.94 -25.54
C LYS A 75 30.66 9.75 -24.76
N PRO A 76 29.81 8.79 -24.34
CA PRO A 76 30.28 7.57 -23.70
C PRO A 76 31.14 6.77 -24.70
N ALA A 77 32.21 6.17 -24.18
CA ALA A 77 33.05 5.23 -24.91
C ALA A 77 32.33 3.89 -25.10
N SER A 78 31.59 3.44 -24.07
CA SER A 78 30.75 2.25 -24.12
C SER A 78 29.60 2.35 -23.12
N ILE A 79 28.48 1.71 -23.45
CA ILE A 79 27.37 1.43 -22.54
C ILE A 79 27.12 -0.07 -22.65
N THR A 80 27.44 -0.82 -21.61
CA THR A 80 27.35 -2.29 -21.61
C THR A 80 26.60 -2.78 -20.40
N LEU A 81 25.61 -3.63 -20.62
CA LEU A 81 24.98 -4.40 -19.54
C LEU A 81 26.01 -5.36 -18.94
N ASP A 82 26.00 -5.48 -17.63
CA ASP A 82 26.77 -6.50 -16.93
C ASP A 82 26.17 -7.88 -17.24
N LYS A 83 27.03 -8.87 -17.47
CA LYS A 83 26.61 -10.23 -17.85
C LYS A 83 26.24 -11.08 -16.64
N GLU A 84 26.82 -10.78 -15.49
CA GLU A 84 26.60 -11.51 -14.24
C GLU A 84 25.44 -10.88 -13.45
N ASP A 85 25.28 -9.55 -13.52
CA ASP A 85 24.15 -8.83 -12.90
C ASP A 85 23.40 -7.95 -13.93
N PRO A 86 22.32 -8.44 -14.57
CA PRO A 86 21.52 -7.68 -15.53
C PRO A 86 20.92 -6.38 -14.97
N GLN A 87 20.92 -6.20 -13.64
CA GLN A 87 20.53 -4.95 -13.00
C GLN A 87 21.51 -3.81 -13.29
N LEU A 88 22.79 -4.13 -13.54
CA LEU A 88 23.87 -3.16 -13.67
C LEU A 88 24.19 -2.85 -15.13
N ILE A 89 24.38 -1.56 -15.42
CA ILE A 89 24.87 -1.03 -16.68
C ILE A 89 26.16 -0.27 -16.42
N GLN A 90 27.22 -0.65 -17.10
CA GLN A 90 28.51 0.04 -17.07
C GLN A 90 28.57 1.09 -18.17
N VAL A 91 28.74 2.35 -17.79
CA VAL A 91 28.89 3.49 -18.70
C VAL A 91 30.33 4.02 -18.59
N ALA A 92 31.15 3.78 -19.61
CA ALA A 92 32.54 4.23 -19.62
C ALA A 92 32.69 5.54 -20.40
N PHE A 93 33.48 6.47 -19.87
CA PHE A 93 33.80 7.75 -20.49
C PHE A 93 35.28 7.87 -20.84
N LYS A 94 35.63 8.81 -21.73
CA LYS A 94 37.03 9.06 -22.10
C LYS A 94 37.77 9.83 -21.01
N THR A 95 37.06 10.73 -20.35
CA THR A 95 37.57 11.63 -19.31
C THR A 95 36.79 11.47 -18.00
N THR A 96 37.45 11.73 -16.87
CA THR A 96 36.81 11.73 -15.54
C THR A 96 35.78 12.84 -15.43
N LYS A 97 36.05 14.02 -16.00
CA LYS A 97 35.12 15.16 -16.03
C LYS A 97 33.77 14.82 -16.69
N GLU A 98 33.77 14.05 -17.78
CA GLU A 98 32.53 13.57 -18.41
C GLU A 98 31.77 12.62 -17.49
N ALA A 99 32.49 11.71 -16.81
CA ALA A 99 31.89 10.80 -15.83
C ALA A 99 31.29 11.56 -14.64
N ASP A 100 31.98 12.57 -14.11
CA ASP A 100 31.48 13.40 -13.00
C ASP A 100 30.25 14.22 -13.38
N THR A 101 30.23 14.76 -14.59
CA THR A 101 29.04 15.45 -15.13
C THR A 101 27.86 14.49 -15.24
N PHE A 102 28.09 13.26 -15.72
CA PHE A 102 27.04 12.25 -15.77
C PHE A 102 26.55 11.86 -14.37
N ARG A 103 27.47 11.68 -13.41
CA ARG A 103 27.13 11.38 -12.00
C ARG A 103 26.31 12.48 -11.34
N SER A 104 26.58 13.75 -11.63
CA SER A 104 25.85 14.85 -10.98
C SER A 104 24.39 14.98 -11.45
N TYR A 105 24.11 14.70 -12.73
CA TYR A 105 22.77 14.89 -13.31
C TYR A 105 21.91 13.61 -13.34
N LEU A 106 22.50 12.41 -13.44
CA LEU A 106 21.73 11.17 -13.59
C LEU A 106 20.75 10.90 -12.44
N PRO A 107 21.08 11.09 -11.14
CA PRO A 107 20.15 10.76 -10.05
C PRO A 107 18.80 11.45 -10.18
N ARG A 108 18.81 12.72 -10.60
CA ARG A 108 17.61 13.52 -10.84
C ARG A 108 16.88 13.04 -12.10
N ALA A 109 17.59 12.96 -13.22
CA ALA A 109 16.99 12.60 -14.51
C ALA A 109 16.42 11.16 -14.54
N GLY A 110 17.13 10.22 -13.92
CA GLY A 110 16.76 8.80 -13.86
C GLY A 110 15.54 8.53 -12.97
N ALA A 111 15.36 9.32 -11.90
CA ALA A 111 14.18 9.25 -11.02
C ALA A 111 12.91 9.83 -11.68
N LEU A 112 13.06 10.76 -12.63
CA LEU A 112 11.95 11.39 -13.35
C LEU A 112 11.40 10.56 -14.52
N ILE A 113 11.96 9.38 -14.80
CA ILE A 113 11.42 8.47 -15.82
C ILE A 113 9.98 8.06 -15.41
N PRO A 114 8.97 8.30 -16.27
CA PRO A 114 7.55 8.14 -15.88
C PRO A 114 7.14 6.73 -15.44
N PHE A 115 7.74 5.71 -16.06
CA PHE A 115 7.46 4.32 -15.76
C PHE A 115 8.47 3.79 -14.75
N VAL A 116 8.02 3.53 -13.51
CA VAL A 116 8.89 3.15 -12.37
C VAL A 116 9.85 2.00 -12.69
N PRO A 117 9.45 0.89 -13.34
CA PRO A 117 10.38 -0.18 -13.71
C PRO A 117 11.51 0.24 -14.66
N SER A 118 11.36 1.35 -15.39
CA SER A 118 12.39 1.93 -16.26
C SER A 118 13.27 2.97 -15.59
N GLN A 119 13.00 3.33 -14.33
CA GLN A 119 13.82 4.29 -13.59
C GLN A 119 15.26 3.77 -13.42
N LEU A 120 16.19 4.72 -13.40
CA LEU A 120 17.62 4.45 -13.32
C LEU A 120 18.21 5.19 -12.12
N SER A 121 19.11 4.55 -11.39
CA SER A 121 19.83 5.14 -10.27
C SER A 121 21.32 4.90 -10.39
N LEU A 122 22.13 5.73 -9.73
CA LEU A 122 23.55 5.43 -9.58
C LEU A 122 23.75 4.36 -8.52
N THR A 123 24.77 3.52 -8.74
CA THR A 123 25.22 2.53 -7.76
C THR A 123 26.68 2.81 -7.42
N GLU A 124 26.96 2.98 -6.13
CA GLU A 124 28.31 3.26 -5.63
C GLU A 124 29.18 2.00 -5.48
N VAL A 125 28.61 0.82 -5.75
CA VAL A 125 29.29 -0.46 -5.69
C VAL A 125 30.47 -0.49 -6.67
N GLY A 126 31.69 -0.69 -6.15
CA GLY A 126 32.92 -0.79 -6.93
C GLY A 126 33.40 0.52 -7.56
N GLN A 127 32.86 1.68 -7.20
CA GLN A 127 33.28 2.97 -7.75
C GLN A 127 34.37 3.62 -6.88
N GLU A 128 35.56 3.80 -7.44
CA GLU A 128 36.48 4.85 -6.98
C GLU A 128 35.94 6.21 -7.47
N GLU A 129 35.93 7.24 -6.61
CA GLU A 129 35.43 8.59 -6.94
C GLU A 129 36.06 9.19 -8.21
N THR A 130 37.27 8.74 -8.57
CA THR A 130 38.04 9.19 -9.74
C THR A 130 37.88 8.29 -10.98
N SER A 131 37.01 7.27 -10.93
CA SER A 131 36.84 6.31 -12.02
C SER A 131 36.23 6.98 -13.27
N LYS A 132 36.68 6.56 -14.45
CA LYS A 132 36.07 6.94 -15.75
C LYS A 132 34.80 6.14 -16.07
N THR A 133 34.48 5.15 -15.23
CA THR A 133 33.32 4.29 -15.39
C THR A 133 32.28 4.62 -14.34
N VAL A 134 31.03 4.73 -14.78
CA VAL A 134 29.87 4.95 -13.93
C VAL A 134 28.96 3.74 -14.03
N THR A 135 28.68 3.12 -12.89
CA THR A 135 27.73 2.02 -12.76
C THR A 135 26.33 2.57 -12.51
N VAL A 136 25.41 2.26 -13.42
CA VAL A 136 23.99 2.60 -13.34
C VAL A 136 23.21 1.33 -12.99
N SER A 137 22.28 1.43 -12.04
CA SER A 137 21.38 0.34 -11.67
C SER A 137 19.98 0.57 -12.23
N ARG A 138 19.38 -0.52 -12.68
CA ARG A 138 18.00 -0.64 -13.14
C ARG A 138 17.12 -1.13 -12.00
N LYS A 139 15.83 -0.83 -12.06
CA LYS A 139 14.85 -1.33 -11.09
C LYS A 139 14.48 -2.81 -11.30
N VAL A 140 14.50 -3.29 -12.54
CA VAL A 140 14.27 -4.71 -12.87
C VAL A 140 15.61 -5.42 -13.05
N GLY A 141 15.96 -6.29 -12.11
CA GLY A 141 17.20 -7.09 -12.14
C GLY A 141 17.05 -8.51 -12.71
N THR A 142 15.81 -9.02 -12.83
CA THR A 142 15.54 -10.38 -13.30
C THR A 142 15.53 -10.45 -14.83
N TYR A 143 16.37 -11.32 -15.40
CA TYR A 143 16.39 -11.59 -16.84
C TYR A 143 15.56 -12.85 -17.17
N PHE A 144 14.60 -12.72 -18.07
CA PHE A 144 13.81 -13.84 -18.57
C PHE A 144 14.24 -14.16 -20.00
N THR A 145 14.72 -15.39 -20.23
CA THR A 145 14.77 -15.91 -21.60
C THR A 145 13.41 -16.49 -21.96
N PRO A 146 12.96 -16.39 -23.23
CA PRO A 146 11.74 -17.05 -23.70
C PRO A 146 11.73 -18.56 -23.46
N GLU A 147 12.91 -19.19 -23.37
CA GLU A 147 13.12 -20.62 -23.13
C GLU A 147 12.88 -20.99 -21.66
N GLN A 148 13.34 -20.15 -20.72
CA GLN A 148 13.14 -20.33 -19.27
C GLN A 148 11.78 -19.83 -18.79
N ALA A 149 10.98 -19.19 -19.65
CA ALA A 149 9.69 -18.63 -19.27
C ALA A 149 8.73 -19.69 -18.69
N ASN A 150 8.79 -20.93 -19.21
CA ASN A 150 7.97 -22.02 -18.70
C ASN A 150 8.37 -22.50 -17.29
N ASP A 151 9.57 -22.13 -16.82
CA ASP A 151 10.03 -22.48 -15.46
C ASP A 151 9.36 -21.60 -14.39
N TYR A 152 8.88 -20.41 -14.77
CA TYR A 152 8.23 -19.47 -13.86
C TYR A 152 6.72 -19.39 -14.03
N PHE A 153 6.19 -19.71 -15.21
CA PHE A 153 4.78 -19.54 -15.52
C PHE A 153 4.08 -20.90 -15.69
N THR A 154 3.00 -21.11 -14.94
CA THR A 154 2.15 -22.30 -15.03
C THR A 154 0.73 -21.91 -15.42
N PHE A 155 0.23 -22.46 -16.53
CA PHE A 155 -1.17 -22.32 -16.93
C PHE A 155 -1.99 -23.49 -16.37
N SER A 156 -3.20 -23.19 -15.89
CA SER A 156 -4.18 -24.22 -15.51
C SER A 156 -5.61 -23.71 -15.72
N GLU A 157 -6.49 -24.63 -16.09
CA GLU A 157 -7.94 -24.42 -15.95
C GLU A 157 -8.31 -24.52 -14.46
N LYS A 158 -9.37 -23.84 -14.03
CA LYS A 158 -9.86 -23.91 -12.65
C LYS A 158 -10.58 -25.23 -12.38
N PHE A 159 -11.39 -25.67 -13.35
CA PHE A 159 -12.17 -26.88 -13.28
C PHE A 159 -11.81 -27.84 -14.42
N ASP A 160 -11.91 -29.14 -14.17
CA ASP A 160 -11.84 -30.17 -15.19
C ASP A 160 -13.18 -30.33 -15.94
N ALA A 161 -13.23 -31.26 -16.90
CA ALA A 161 -14.41 -31.51 -17.71
C ALA A 161 -15.62 -32.01 -16.89
N GLU A 162 -15.36 -32.58 -15.71
CA GLU A 162 -16.36 -33.06 -14.76
C GLU A 162 -16.81 -31.98 -13.76
N GLY A 163 -16.28 -30.75 -13.87
CA GLY A 163 -16.61 -29.62 -12.99
C GLY A 163 -15.91 -29.65 -11.63
N LYS A 164 -14.87 -30.49 -11.46
CA LYS A 164 -14.07 -30.55 -10.23
C LYS A 164 -12.84 -29.66 -10.33
N LEU A 165 -12.35 -29.19 -9.18
CA LEU A 165 -11.14 -28.37 -9.12
C LEU A 165 -9.94 -29.13 -9.69
N THR A 166 -9.18 -28.47 -10.56
CA THR A 166 -7.90 -29.04 -11.03
C THR A 166 -6.89 -29.10 -9.87
N PRO A 167 -5.94 -30.05 -9.89
CA PRO A 167 -4.96 -30.19 -8.80
C PRO A 167 -4.14 -28.93 -8.54
N PHE A 168 -3.75 -28.21 -9.61
CA PHE A 168 -2.98 -26.99 -9.48
C PHE A 168 -3.82 -25.83 -8.91
N TYR A 169 -5.08 -25.69 -9.35
CA TYR A 169 -5.96 -24.69 -8.77
C TYR A 169 -6.24 -24.97 -7.28
N ARG A 170 -6.43 -26.24 -6.91
CA ARG A 170 -6.53 -26.65 -5.49
C ARG A 170 -5.29 -26.26 -4.70
N LYS A 171 -4.08 -26.42 -5.26
CA LYS A 171 -2.84 -26.01 -4.60
C LYS A 171 -2.80 -24.49 -4.34
N VAL A 172 -3.13 -23.68 -5.34
CA VAL A 172 -3.18 -22.21 -5.23
C VAL A 172 -4.25 -21.78 -4.21
N LEU A 173 -5.41 -22.43 -4.24
CA LEU A 173 -6.50 -22.14 -3.30
C LEU A 173 -6.12 -22.54 -1.87
N ASN A 174 -5.52 -23.72 -1.66
CA ASN A 174 -5.07 -24.16 -0.35
C ASN A 174 -3.99 -23.24 0.23
N ASP A 175 -3.10 -22.69 -0.60
CA ASP A 175 -2.13 -21.67 -0.16
C ASP A 175 -2.83 -20.41 0.38
N ARG A 176 -3.86 -19.94 -0.36
CA ARG A 176 -4.71 -18.83 0.04
C ARG A 176 -5.47 -19.10 1.35
N LEU A 177 -6.11 -20.26 1.45
CA LEU A 177 -6.84 -20.70 2.64
C LEU A 177 -5.91 -20.93 3.83
N THR A 178 -4.67 -21.33 3.61
CA THR A 178 -3.65 -21.46 4.67
C THR A 178 -3.37 -20.11 5.29
N GLN A 179 -3.06 -19.09 4.48
CA GLN A 179 -2.81 -17.74 5.00
C GLN A 179 -4.03 -17.17 5.73
N LEU A 180 -5.22 -17.31 5.14
CA LEU A 180 -6.46 -16.83 5.76
C LEU A 180 -6.73 -17.54 7.08
N SER A 181 -6.60 -18.86 7.12
CA SER A 181 -6.79 -19.65 8.35
C SER A 181 -5.73 -19.31 9.41
N PHE A 182 -4.48 -19.05 8.99
CA PHE A 182 -3.40 -18.61 9.88
C PHE A 182 -3.72 -17.27 10.56
N SER A 183 -4.21 -16.27 9.81
CA SER A 183 -4.59 -14.96 10.38
C SER A 183 -5.72 -15.03 11.42
N ILE A 184 -6.52 -16.11 11.36
CA ILE A 184 -7.67 -16.31 12.26
C ILE A 184 -7.30 -17.22 13.46
N GLY A 185 -6.74 -18.39 13.20
CA GLY A 185 -6.47 -19.42 14.22
C GLY A 185 -5.02 -19.50 14.70
N GLY A 186 -4.14 -18.65 14.17
CA GLY A 186 -2.74 -18.54 14.58
C GLY A 186 -2.56 -17.86 15.93
N ALA A 187 -1.39 -17.25 16.15
CA ALA A 187 -1.12 -16.51 17.38
C ALA A 187 -2.00 -15.25 17.45
N SER A 188 -2.79 -15.12 18.52
CA SER A 188 -3.70 -13.97 18.67
C SER A 188 -2.92 -12.67 18.88
N GLU A 189 -3.53 -11.52 18.56
CA GLU A 189 -2.93 -10.20 18.83
C GLU A 189 -2.59 -10.02 20.31
N ASN A 190 -3.50 -10.41 21.21
CA ASN A 190 -3.27 -10.32 22.66
C ASN A 190 -2.10 -11.20 23.12
N ALA A 191 -1.94 -12.39 22.53
CA ALA A 191 -0.80 -13.26 22.80
C ALA A 191 0.52 -12.68 22.27
N GLN A 192 0.48 -12.01 21.11
CA GLN A 192 1.64 -11.31 20.56
C GLN A 192 2.04 -10.14 21.46
N LEU A 193 1.09 -9.31 21.93
CA LEU A 193 1.34 -8.23 22.88
C LEU A 193 1.94 -8.74 24.19
N LEU A 194 1.37 -9.83 24.76
CA LEU A 194 1.91 -10.46 25.95
C LEU A 194 3.34 -10.97 25.73
N SER A 195 3.58 -11.70 24.63
CA SER A 195 4.91 -12.21 24.29
C SER A 195 5.91 -11.06 24.16
N SER A 196 5.55 -9.97 23.49
CA SER A 196 6.41 -8.80 23.35
C SER A 196 6.67 -8.09 24.68
N ALA A 197 5.68 -7.98 25.56
CA ALA A 197 5.86 -7.41 26.90
C ALA A 197 6.81 -8.26 27.76
N LEU A 198 6.72 -9.60 27.69
CA LEU A 198 7.57 -10.50 28.48
C LEU A 198 9.05 -10.48 28.02
N HIS A 199 9.31 -10.17 26.75
CA HIS A 199 10.66 -10.17 26.18
C HIS A 199 11.25 -8.76 25.95
N ALA A 200 10.49 -7.70 26.18
CA ALA A 200 10.96 -6.33 26.05
C ALA A 200 12.04 -6.02 27.10
N THR A 201 13.22 -5.62 26.65
CA THR A 201 14.34 -5.20 27.53
C THR A 201 14.23 -3.74 27.96
N ASP A 202 13.55 -2.90 27.18
CA ASP A 202 13.27 -1.50 27.50
C ASP A 202 11.98 -1.41 28.32
N PRO A 203 12.03 -0.85 29.56
CA PRO A 203 10.84 -0.65 30.38
C PRO A 203 9.73 0.14 29.70
N SER A 204 10.06 1.15 28.88
CA SER A 204 9.07 2.03 28.26
C SER A 204 8.24 1.25 27.22
N ARG A 205 8.91 0.50 26.36
CA ARG A 205 8.25 -0.39 25.38
C ARG A 205 7.44 -1.50 26.06
N LYS A 206 7.95 -2.05 27.16
CA LYS A 206 7.20 -3.05 27.94
C LYS A 206 5.88 -2.46 28.42
N GLU A 207 5.91 -1.26 28.98
CA GLU A 207 4.71 -0.55 29.44
C GLU A 207 3.73 -0.25 28.31
N GLU A 208 4.19 0.12 27.11
CA GLU A 208 3.33 0.33 25.94
C GLU A 208 2.54 -0.94 25.56
N PHE A 209 3.20 -2.10 25.47
CA PHE A 209 2.52 -3.37 25.15
C PHE A 209 1.53 -3.78 26.25
N LEU A 210 1.89 -3.56 27.52
CA LEU A 210 0.98 -3.81 28.65
C LEU A 210 -0.24 -2.90 28.60
N MET A 211 -0.07 -1.62 28.28
CA MET A 211 -1.19 -0.68 28.13
C MET A 211 -2.12 -1.09 26.99
N ALA A 212 -1.57 -1.46 25.83
CA ALA A 212 -2.36 -1.93 24.69
C ALA A 212 -3.21 -3.16 25.06
N LEU A 213 -2.60 -4.13 25.76
CA LEU A 213 -3.31 -5.32 26.23
C LEU A 213 -4.43 -4.97 27.22
N CYS A 214 -4.17 -4.09 28.20
CA CYS A 214 -5.18 -3.63 29.16
C CYS A 214 -6.38 -2.97 28.46
N HIS A 215 -6.12 -2.11 27.47
CA HIS A 215 -7.18 -1.45 26.70
C HIS A 215 -8.04 -2.46 25.92
N ASN A 216 -7.42 -3.43 25.25
CA ASN A 216 -8.14 -4.48 24.52
C ASN A 216 -9.05 -5.29 25.44
N LEU A 217 -8.56 -5.67 26.63
CA LEU A 217 -9.34 -6.43 27.60
C LEU A 217 -10.48 -5.62 28.21
N LYS A 218 -10.24 -4.37 28.59
CA LYS A 218 -11.26 -3.49 29.17
C LYS A 218 -12.41 -3.26 28.19
N GLU A 219 -12.10 -2.91 26.95
CA GLU A 219 -13.12 -2.68 25.91
C GLU A 219 -13.98 -3.93 25.69
N PHE A 220 -13.36 -5.10 25.63
CA PHE A 220 -14.08 -6.36 25.46
C PHE A 220 -15.02 -6.65 26.64
N VAL A 221 -14.55 -6.43 27.87
CA VAL A 221 -15.35 -6.64 29.09
C VAL A 221 -16.49 -5.62 29.20
N GLU A 222 -16.29 -4.36 28.82
CA GLU A 222 -17.35 -3.36 28.81
C GLU A 222 -18.49 -3.71 27.86
N VAL A 223 -18.19 -4.32 26.71
CA VAL A 223 -19.21 -4.67 25.70
C VAL A 223 -19.94 -5.97 26.05
N PHE A 224 -19.22 -7.01 26.50
CA PHE A 224 -19.78 -8.36 26.64
C PHE A 224 -19.97 -8.83 28.09
N GLY A 225 -19.35 -8.16 29.06
CA GLY A 225 -19.28 -8.61 30.45
C GLY A 225 -18.36 -9.82 30.64
N GLU A 226 -17.90 -10.02 31.88
CA GLU A 226 -16.87 -11.02 32.24
C GLU A 226 -17.34 -12.48 32.13
N SER A 227 -18.65 -12.73 32.27
CA SER A 227 -19.20 -14.09 32.37
C SER A 227 -19.62 -14.71 31.03
N SER A 228 -19.63 -13.92 29.95
CA SER A 228 -20.09 -14.35 28.63
C SER A 228 -19.18 -15.43 28.01
N SER A 229 -19.73 -16.26 27.13
CA SER A 229 -18.95 -17.22 26.33
C SER A 229 -17.91 -16.51 25.46
N LEU A 230 -18.24 -15.33 24.96
CA LEU A 230 -17.35 -14.45 24.20
C LEU A 230 -16.16 -14.00 25.04
N ALA A 231 -16.39 -13.53 26.28
CA ALA A 231 -15.32 -13.11 27.17
C ALA A 231 -14.38 -14.27 27.49
N LYS A 232 -14.90 -15.48 27.73
CA LYS A 232 -14.06 -16.66 27.93
C LYS A 232 -13.16 -16.97 26.73
N ARG A 233 -13.67 -16.85 25.49
CA ARG A 233 -12.85 -17.02 24.27
C ARG A 233 -11.81 -15.90 24.13
N ALA A 234 -12.17 -14.66 24.45
CA ALA A 234 -11.24 -13.53 24.42
C ALA A 234 -10.15 -13.64 25.51
N PHE A 235 -10.47 -14.11 26.70
CA PHE A 235 -9.49 -14.34 27.76
C PHE A 235 -8.50 -15.45 27.37
N ALA A 236 -9.01 -16.55 26.80
CA ALA A 236 -8.17 -17.63 26.30
C ALA A 236 -7.23 -17.15 25.17
N SER A 237 -7.62 -16.15 24.37
CA SER A 237 -6.77 -15.65 23.29
C SER A 237 -5.46 -15.07 23.81
N VAL A 238 -5.40 -14.52 25.04
CA VAL A 238 -4.19 -13.93 25.64
C VAL A 238 -3.02 -14.92 25.72
N THR A 239 -3.29 -16.22 25.87
CA THR A 239 -2.25 -17.27 25.88
C THR A 239 -2.28 -18.18 24.66
N GLN A 240 -3.01 -17.80 23.61
CA GLN A 240 -2.96 -18.46 22.30
C GLN A 240 -1.72 -18.00 21.51
N GLY A 241 -0.54 -18.35 22.04
CA GLY A 241 0.76 -18.06 21.46
C GLY A 241 1.77 -19.14 21.83
N ASP A 242 3.03 -18.95 21.46
CA ASP A 242 4.11 -19.89 21.78
C ASP A 242 4.62 -19.68 23.21
N PHE A 243 3.88 -20.20 24.19
CA PHE A 243 4.24 -20.15 25.60
C PHE A 243 4.49 -21.56 26.14
N GLN A 244 5.68 -21.80 26.70
CA GLN A 244 6.02 -23.10 27.32
C GLN A 244 5.08 -23.43 28.49
N ASN A 245 4.74 -22.44 29.32
CA ASN A 245 3.79 -22.58 30.41
C ASN A 245 2.85 -21.36 30.47
N LYS A 246 1.59 -21.60 30.09
CA LYS A 246 0.56 -20.55 29.99
C LYS A 246 0.19 -19.96 31.35
N SER A 247 0.12 -20.77 32.41
CA SER A 247 -0.16 -20.28 33.76
C SER A 247 0.96 -19.37 34.25
N SER A 248 2.22 -19.79 34.06
CA SER A 248 3.39 -18.97 34.43
C SER A 248 3.47 -17.66 33.66
N ALA A 249 3.03 -17.64 32.40
CA ALA A 249 2.97 -16.41 31.60
C ALA A 249 1.94 -15.43 32.18
N ILE A 250 0.78 -15.92 32.61
CA ILE A 250 -0.25 -15.09 33.27
C ILE A 250 0.21 -14.60 34.65
N ASP A 251 0.86 -15.45 35.45
CA ASP A 251 1.40 -15.04 36.75
C ASP A 251 2.43 -13.91 36.58
N THR A 252 3.26 -14.00 35.54
CA THR A 252 4.26 -12.98 35.21
C THR A 252 3.59 -11.69 34.71
N LEU A 253 2.56 -11.80 33.86
CA LEU A 253 1.75 -10.66 33.43
C LEU A 253 1.12 -9.92 34.62
N ILE A 254 0.56 -10.64 35.58
CA ILE A 254 -0.03 -10.05 36.79
C ILE A 254 1.04 -9.29 37.57
N ALA A 255 2.20 -9.90 37.81
CA ALA A 255 3.30 -9.26 38.55
C ALA A 255 3.83 -8.01 37.83
N ASP A 256 3.95 -8.05 36.51
CA ASP A 256 4.39 -6.92 35.69
C ASP A 256 3.40 -5.76 35.73
N LEU A 257 2.09 -6.05 35.61
CA LEU A 257 1.04 -5.03 35.72
C LEU A 257 0.94 -4.43 37.12
N GLU A 258 1.17 -5.21 38.18
CA GLU A 258 1.23 -4.68 39.54
C GLU A 258 2.42 -3.74 39.73
N THR A 259 3.60 -4.14 39.26
CA THR A 259 4.81 -3.30 39.31
C THR A 259 4.61 -2.00 38.53
N PHE A 260 3.99 -2.09 37.36
CA PHE A 260 3.68 -0.91 36.53
C PHE A 260 2.65 0.00 37.19
N LYS A 261 1.57 -0.56 37.74
CA LYS A 261 0.55 0.18 38.50
C LYS A 261 1.17 0.92 39.69
N ASP A 262 2.05 0.27 40.44
CA ASP A 262 2.70 0.88 41.61
C ASP A 262 3.62 2.05 41.19
N ARG A 263 4.30 1.95 40.05
CA ARG A 263 5.07 3.07 39.47
C ARG A 263 4.18 4.25 39.08
N VAL A 264 3.09 4.00 38.33
CA VAL A 264 2.11 5.03 37.96
C VAL A 264 1.52 5.70 39.20
N ARG A 265 1.23 4.91 40.24
CA ARG A 265 0.73 5.43 41.52
C ARG A 265 1.73 6.34 42.22
N LEU A 266 3.03 6.01 42.20
CA LEU A 266 4.07 6.87 42.76
C LEU A 266 4.18 8.20 42.00
N GLU A 267 4.14 8.17 40.66
CA GLU A 267 4.13 9.40 39.84
C GLU A 267 2.90 10.27 40.13
N LYS A 268 1.73 9.64 40.27
CA LYS A 268 0.49 10.34 40.64
C LYS A 268 0.64 11.05 41.98
N ILE A 269 1.18 10.36 42.99
CA ILE A 269 1.39 10.95 44.32
C ILE A 269 2.32 12.16 44.25
N GLN A 270 3.39 12.12 43.45
CA GLN A 270 4.30 13.26 43.27
C GLN A 270 3.59 14.50 42.71
N VAL A 271 2.72 14.32 41.70
CA VAL A 271 1.95 15.43 41.13
C VAL A 271 0.89 15.95 42.12
N GLN A 272 0.25 15.06 42.89
CA GLN A 272 -0.70 15.44 43.95
C GLN A 272 -0.03 16.18 45.11
N GLU A 273 1.18 15.79 45.49
CA GLU A 273 1.97 16.50 46.50
C GLU A 273 2.34 17.90 46.01
N LYS A 274 2.77 18.04 44.75
CA LYS A 274 3.00 19.34 44.09
C LYS A 274 1.74 20.21 44.11
N GLU A 275 0.58 19.64 43.79
CA GLU A 275 -0.71 20.34 43.89
C GLU A 275 -0.97 20.84 45.31
N SER A 276 -0.74 19.97 46.31
CA SER A 276 -0.97 20.29 47.72
C SER A 276 -0.02 21.39 48.23
N HIS A 277 1.22 21.45 47.72
CA HIS A 277 2.18 22.50 48.05
C HIS A 277 1.77 23.84 47.43
N LEU A 278 1.42 23.85 46.15
CA LEU A 278 0.97 25.06 45.45
C LEU A 278 -0.32 25.62 46.06
N LYS A 279 -1.26 24.75 46.45
CA LYS A 279 -2.48 25.17 47.18
C LYS A 279 -2.16 25.87 48.51
N LYS A 280 -1.09 25.48 49.22
CA LYS A 280 -0.64 26.18 50.44
C LYS A 280 -0.02 27.55 50.14
N GLU A 281 0.47 27.75 48.91
CA GLU A 281 1.05 29.00 48.41
C GLU A 281 0.04 29.86 47.60
N ASN A 282 -1.27 29.56 47.70
CA ASN A 282 -2.34 30.19 46.89
C ASN A 282 -2.11 30.14 45.37
N SER A 283 -1.39 29.14 44.89
CA SER A 283 -1.13 28.87 43.48
C SER A 283 -1.80 27.57 43.04
N PHE A 284 -2.03 27.43 41.74
CA PHE A 284 -2.63 26.22 41.14
C PHE A 284 -1.61 25.49 40.28
N LEU A 285 -1.84 24.19 40.04
CA LEU A 285 -1.12 23.45 39.01
C LEU A 285 -1.29 24.14 37.64
N THR A 286 -0.26 24.04 36.79
CA THR A 286 -0.38 24.41 35.39
C THR A 286 -1.40 23.52 34.69
N THR A 287 -1.96 23.98 33.56
CA THR A 287 -2.89 23.18 32.75
C THR A 287 -2.29 21.82 32.37
N GLU A 288 -1.01 21.80 31.97
CA GLU A 288 -0.26 20.59 31.64
C GLU A 288 -0.16 19.62 32.84
N ASP A 289 0.15 20.12 34.05
CA ASP A 289 0.23 19.27 35.23
C ASP A 289 -1.16 18.73 35.67
N GLN A 290 -2.23 19.51 35.48
CA GLN A 290 -3.60 19.06 35.74
C GLN A 290 -4.01 17.93 34.79
N GLN A 291 -3.74 18.11 33.49
CA GLN A 291 -3.98 17.09 32.46
C GLN A 291 -3.17 15.82 32.75
N ARG A 292 -1.89 15.98 33.13
CA ARG A 292 -1.03 14.86 33.53
C ARG A 292 -1.60 14.10 34.74
N LEU A 293 -2.11 14.81 35.75
CA LEU A 293 -2.72 14.18 36.91
C LEU A 293 -3.97 13.36 36.54
N GLU A 294 -4.85 13.92 35.71
CA GLU A 294 -6.05 13.23 35.23
C GLU A 294 -5.69 11.97 34.41
N PHE A 295 -4.67 12.08 33.56
CA PHE A 295 -4.15 10.95 32.80
C PHE A 295 -3.63 9.83 33.72
N LEU A 296 -2.83 10.17 34.74
CA LEU A 296 -2.29 9.20 35.70
C LEU A 296 -3.39 8.51 36.51
N ILE A 297 -4.47 9.21 36.88
CA ILE A 297 -5.63 8.63 37.57
C ILE A 297 -6.29 7.58 36.68
N LYS A 298 -6.65 7.93 35.43
CA LYS A 298 -7.29 7.02 34.49
C LYS A 298 -6.41 5.80 34.19
N LYS A 299 -5.09 6.01 34.08
CA LYS A 299 -4.11 4.95 33.84
C LYS A 299 -4.04 3.97 35.01
N GLU A 300 -4.00 4.45 36.25
CA GLU A 300 -4.01 3.58 37.44
C GLU A 300 -5.31 2.78 37.56
N GLU A 301 -6.46 3.40 37.30
CA GLU A 301 -7.78 2.73 37.32
C GLU A 301 -7.86 1.59 36.28
N LEU A 302 -7.35 1.82 35.07
CA LEU A 302 -7.27 0.79 34.02
C LEU A 302 -6.38 -0.38 34.45
N LEU A 303 -5.20 -0.09 35.00
CA LEU A 303 -4.27 -1.13 35.46
C LEU A 303 -4.86 -1.91 36.63
N ALA A 304 -5.47 -1.23 37.62
CA ALA A 304 -6.08 -1.86 38.78
C ALA A 304 -7.25 -2.79 38.39
N SER A 305 -8.15 -2.32 37.53
CA SER A 305 -9.29 -3.12 37.04
C SER A 305 -8.82 -4.33 36.24
N THR A 306 -7.79 -4.19 35.40
CA THR A 306 -7.24 -5.29 34.61
C THR A 306 -6.54 -6.34 35.50
N VAL A 307 -5.79 -5.91 36.53
CA VAL A 307 -5.19 -6.83 37.51
C VAL A 307 -6.27 -7.64 38.24
N THR A 308 -7.34 -6.99 38.69
CA THR A 308 -8.48 -7.69 39.32
C THR A 308 -9.13 -8.68 38.37
N LEU A 309 -9.35 -8.30 37.10
CA LEU A 309 -9.90 -9.18 36.07
C LEU A 309 -9.05 -10.44 35.88
N LEU A 310 -7.72 -10.28 35.74
CA LEU A 310 -6.78 -11.39 35.55
C LEU A 310 -6.76 -12.35 36.75
N LYS A 311 -6.80 -11.81 37.97
CA LYS A 311 -6.85 -12.62 39.21
C LYS A 311 -8.15 -13.40 39.36
N ASN A 312 -9.28 -12.80 38.98
CA ASN A 312 -10.59 -13.45 39.07
C ASN A 312 -10.79 -14.56 38.02
N HIS A 313 -10.10 -14.45 36.88
CA HIS A 313 -10.30 -15.33 35.72
C HIS A 313 -9.02 -16.04 35.25
N THR A 314 -8.04 -16.26 36.14
CA THR A 314 -6.72 -16.82 35.80
C THR A 314 -6.82 -18.12 34.98
N GLN A 315 -7.76 -19.01 35.33
CA GLN A 315 -7.97 -20.26 34.58
C GLN A 315 -8.44 -20.03 33.14
N ASN A 316 -9.30 -19.04 32.90
CA ASN A 316 -9.77 -18.72 31.55
C ASN A 316 -8.63 -18.10 30.72
N PHE A 317 -7.81 -17.25 31.33
CA PHE A 317 -6.64 -16.65 30.66
C PHE A 317 -5.56 -17.68 30.32
N ALA A 318 -5.39 -18.73 31.14
CA ALA A 318 -4.47 -19.83 30.88
C ALA A 318 -5.02 -20.90 29.92
N ALA A 319 -6.29 -20.81 29.52
CA ALA A 319 -6.98 -21.79 28.68
C ALA A 319 -6.79 -21.60 27.16
N GLY A 320 -5.82 -20.77 26.74
CA GLY A 320 -5.53 -20.56 25.32
C GLY A 320 -5.21 -21.87 24.61
N LEU A 321 -5.59 -21.99 23.34
CA LEU A 321 -5.28 -23.16 22.52
C LEU A 321 -3.87 -23.07 21.93
N ALA A 322 -3.38 -24.16 21.35
CA ALA A 322 -2.16 -24.09 20.55
C ALA A 322 -2.47 -23.30 19.27
N PRO A 323 -1.68 -22.26 18.92
CA PRO A 323 -1.92 -21.51 17.68
C PRO A 323 -1.68 -22.41 16.46
N TRP A 324 -2.47 -22.22 15.41
CA TRP A 324 -2.20 -22.85 14.12
C TRP A 324 -0.91 -22.30 13.50
N SER A 325 -0.15 -23.17 12.85
CA SER A 325 1.07 -22.82 12.12
C SER A 325 0.99 -23.29 10.67
N TYR A 326 1.90 -22.81 9.82
CA TYR A 326 2.03 -23.27 8.44
C TYR A 326 2.31 -24.78 8.33
N GLN A 327 2.82 -25.42 9.39
CA GLN A 327 3.00 -26.89 9.44
C GLN A 327 1.70 -27.62 9.69
N THR A 328 0.86 -27.11 10.59
CA THR A 328 -0.36 -27.80 11.04
C THR A 328 -1.54 -27.55 10.09
N LEU A 329 -1.55 -26.42 9.39
CA LEU A 329 -2.66 -26.00 8.55
C LEU A 329 -2.93 -26.91 7.34
N PRO A 330 -1.93 -27.45 6.62
CA PRO A 330 -2.17 -28.43 5.56
C PRO A 330 -3.02 -29.62 6.04
N ASP A 331 -2.75 -30.13 7.24
CA ASP A 331 -3.53 -31.22 7.84
C ASP A 331 -4.94 -30.77 8.20
N VAL A 332 -5.11 -29.57 8.76
CA VAL A 332 -6.43 -28.98 9.06
C VAL A 332 -7.27 -28.83 7.79
N LEU A 333 -6.67 -28.37 6.69
CA LEU A 333 -7.34 -28.23 5.39
C LEU A 333 -7.70 -29.60 4.81
N ALA A 334 -6.80 -30.59 4.90
CA ALA A 334 -7.05 -31.94 4.40
C ALA A 334 -8.19 -32.67 5.14
N HIS A 335 -8.38 -32.39 6.44
CA HIS A 335 -9.44 -32.99 7.27
C HIS A 335 -10.71 -32.15 7.38
N SER A 336 -10.80 -31.05 6.64
CA SER A 336 -12.00 -30.22 6.58
C SER A 336 -13.17 -30.97 5.92
N SER A 337 -14.41 -30.60 6.28
CA SER A 337 -15.57 -31.27 5.70
C SER A 337 -15.90 -30.69 4.33
N GLU A 338 -15.86 -31.53 3.30
CA GLU A 338 -16.22 -31.16 1.93
C GLU A 338 -17.50 -31.92 1.51
N ARG A 339 -18.56 -31.18 1.17
CA ARG A 339 -19.84 -31.71 0.68
C ARG A 339 -20.42 -30.72 -0.33
N ASP A 340 -21.00 -31.23 -1.43
CA ASP A 340 -21.70 -30.42 -2.43
C ASP A 340 -20.89 -29.19 -2.90
N ASN A 341 -19.64 -29.40 -3.34
CA ASN A 341 -18.69 -28.34 -3.76
C ASN A 341 -18.45 -27.24 -2.71
N THR A 342 -18.73 -27.53 -1.45
CA THR A 342 -18.51 -26.63 -0.33
C THR A 342 -17.54 -27.25 0.67
N GLN A 343 -16.44 -26.55 0.96
CA GLN A 343 -15.45 -26.95 1.96
C GLN A 343 -15.61 -26.09 3.22
N THR A 344 -15.78 -26.72 4.39
CA THR A 344 -15.92 -26.01 5.68
C THR A 344 -14.76 -26.31 6.61
N ILE A 345 -14.01 -25.26 6.96
CA ILE A 345 -12.89 -25.29 7.91
C ILE A 345 -13.39 -24.77 9.25
N LYS A 346 -13.42 -25.64 10.26
CA LYS A 346 -13.90 -25.27 11.61
C LYS A 346 -12.79 -24.57 12.39
N ILE A 347 -13.04 -23.32 12.77
CA ILE A 347 -12.14 -22.52 13.62
C ILE A 347 -12.51 -22.71 15.10
N GLY A 348 -13.82 -22.67 15.40
CA GLY A 348 -14.36 -22.91 16.73
C GLY A 348 -13.71 -22.01 17.80
N PRO A 349 -13.17 -22.56 18.89
CA PRO A 349 -12.63 -21.79 20.01
C PRO A 349 -11.30 -21.07 19.73
N HIS A 350 -10.64 -21.29 18.59
CA HIS A 350 -9.40 -20.59 18.23
C HIS A 350 -9.60 -19.10 17.95
N HIS A 351 -10.84 -18.62 17.88
CA HIS A 351 -11.13 -17.21 17.63
C HIS A 351 -12.40 -16.74 18.37
N PRO A 352 -12.43 -15.53 18.97
CA PRO A 352 -13.60 -15.04 19.71
C PRO A 352 -14.88 -14.88 18.87
N PHE A 353 -14.76 -14.29 17.67
CA PHE A 353 -15.89 -13.95 16.79
C PHE A 353 -16.18 -14.96 15.66
N ILE A 354 -15.14 -15.47 14.98
CA ILE A 354 -15.28 -16.37 13.82
C ILE A 354 -15.39 -17.83 14.27
N ASN A 355 -16.38 -18.54 13.72
CA ASN A 355 -16.64 -19.95 13.99
C ASN A 355 -16.10 -20.88 12.89
N ALA A 356 -16.27 -20.52 11.62
CA ALA A 356 -15.80 -21.33 10.50
C ALA A 356 -15.53 -20.49 9.25
N LEU A 357 -14.63 -20.98 8.41
CA LEU A 357 -14.38 -20.51 7.05
C LEU A 357 -15.05 -21.49 6.09
N VAL A 358 -16.03 -21.01 5.34
CA VAL A 358 -16.82 -21.81 4.37
C VAL A 358 -16.41 -21.39 2.97
N VAL A 359 -16.01 -22.33 2.13
CA VAL A 359 -15.56 -22.09 0.77
C VAL A 359 -16.56 -22.73 -0.19
N ASP A 360 -17.18 -21.92 -1.04
CA ASP A 360 -18.15 -22.32 -2.06
C ASP A 360 -17.44 -22.25 -3.43
N PHE A 361 -17.11 -23.40 -4.00
CA PHE A 361 -16.36 -23.47 -5.26
C PHE A 361 -17.20 -23.06 -6.47
N ASP A 362 -18.52 -23.27 -6.40
CA ASP A 362 -19.44 -22.94 -7.50
C ASP A 362 -19.61 -21.42 -7.61
N LYS A 363 -19.76 -20.74 -6.45
CA LYS A 363 -19.81 -19.26 -6.40
C LYS A 363 -18.44 -18.61 -6.48
N GLN A 364 -17.36 -19.39 -6.44
CA GLN A 364 -15.98 -18.89 -6.32
C GLN A 364 -15.86 -17.85 -5.20
N SER A 365 -16.37 -18.21 -4.02
CA SER A 365 -16.39 -17.31 -2.85
C SER A 365 -16.03 -18.07 -1.58
N ALA A 366 -15.52 -17.36 -0.59
CA ALA A 366 -15.35 -17.86 0.76
C ALA A 366 -16.06 -16.94 1.75
N ALA A 367 -16.52 -17.47 2.87
CA ALA A 367 -17.26 -16.75 3.89
C ALA A 367 -16.72 -17.07 5.29
N LEU A 368 -16.46 -16.02 6.06
CA LEU A 368 -16.20 -16.09 7.49
C LEU A 368 -17.53 -16.05 8.24
N THR A 369 -17.89 -17.19 8.83
CA THR A 369 -19.13 -17.33 9.58
C THR A 369 -18.89 -16.99 11.05
N LEU A 370 -19.79 -16.19 11.62
CA LEU A 370 -19.72 -15.78 13.02
C LEU A 370 -20.22 -16.88 13.96
N HIS A 371 -19.76 -16.86 15.21
CA HIS A 371 -20.34 -17.70 16.27
C HIS A 371 -21.82 -17.36 16.48
N SER A 372 -22.62 -18.38 16.79
CA SER A 372 -24.07 -18.21 16.96
C SER A 372 -24.46 -17.25 18.10
N ASP A 373 -23.61 -17.12 19.13
CA ASP A 373 -23.81 -16.16 20.22
C ASP A 373 -23.60 -14.71 19.75
N VAL A 374 -22.63 -14.45 18.87
CA VAL A 374 -22.42 -13.14 18.22
C VAL A 374 -23.63 -12.72 17.38
N VAL A 375 -24.11 -13.61 16.51
CA VAL A 375 -25.25 -13.32 15.62
C VAL A 375 -26.52 -13.03 16.43
N LYS A 376 -26.73 -13.77 17.53
CA LYS A 376 -27.84 -13.52 18.46
C LYS A 376 -27.74 -12.14 19.11
N LEU A 377 -26.54 -11.71 19.52
CA LEU A 377 -26.33 -10.38 20.08
C LEU A 377 -26.59 -9.28 19.05
N GLN A 378 -26.06 -9.41 17.83
CA GLN A 378 -26.30 -8.46 16.73
C GLN A 378 -27.80 -8.30 16.45
N THR A 379 -28.53 -9.41 16.39
CA THR A 379 -29.98 -9.41 16.13
C THR A 379 -30.75 -8.78 17.31
N ALA A 380 -30.44 -9.19 18.54
CA ALA A 380 -31.13 -8.71 19.74
C ALA A 380 -30.89 -7.21 19.98
N TRP A 381 -29.68 -6.71 19.74
CA TRP A 381 -29.35 -5.30 19.96
C TRP A 381 -29.83 -4.41 18.82
N SER A 382 -29.95 -4.92 17.59
CA SER A 382 -30.55 -4.19 16.46
C SER A 382 -32.04 -3.85 16.67
N GLN A 383 -32.74 -4.59 17.53
CA GLN A 383 -34.15 -4.37 17.81
C GLN A 383 -34.40 -3.39 18.97
N SER A 384 -33.36 -2.99 19.72
CA SER A 384 -33.49 -2.17 20.93
C SER A 384 -32.79 -0.82 20.76
N ARG A 385 -33.53 0.29 20.84
CA ARG A 385 -32.96 1.65 20.80
C ARG A 385 -32.02 1.93 21.97
N GLU A 386 -32.30 1.38 23.15
CA GLU A 386 -31.46 1.54 24.34
C GLU A 386 -30.09 0.86 24.19
N LYS A 387 -29.99 -0.17 23.33
CA LYS A 387 -28.75 -0.91 23.08
C LYS A 387 -28.03 -0.50 21.80
N ALA A 388 -28.44 0.60 21.17
CA ALA A 388 -27.81 1.10 19.94
C ALA A 388 -26.30 1.38 20.14
N SER A 389 -25.92 1.99 21.27
CA SER A 389 -24.51 2.24 21.58
C SER A 389 -23.69 0.94 21.75
N MET A 390 -24.26 -0.09 22.37
CA MET A 390 -23.59 -1.40 22.53
C MET A 390 -23.47 -2.15 21.20
N LYS A 391 -24.47 -2.01 20.32
CA LYS A 391 -24.41 -2.52 18.95
C LYS A 391 -23.25 -1.88 18.19
N ASP A 392 -23.14 -0.57 18.22
CA ASP A 392 -22.08 0.18 17.54
C ASP A 392 -20.69 -0.27 18.02
N ARG A 393 -20.51 -0.48 19.33
CA ARG A 393 -19.26 -1.01 19.90
C ARG A 393 -18.95 -2.44 19.44
N LEU A 394 -19.95 -3.33 19.37
CA LEU A 394 -19.78 -4.69 18.83
C LEU A 394 -19.41 -4.67 17.34
N GLU A 395 -20.08 -3.85 16.54
CA GLU A 395 -19.75 -3.68 15.12
C GLU A 395 -18.33 -3.17 14.95
N GLN A 396 -17.89 -2.23 15.78
CA GLN A 396 -16.52 -1.73 15.73
C GLN A 396 -15.48 -2.80 16.07
N LEU A 397 -15.71 -3.60 17.12
CA LEU A 397 -14.83 -4.73 17.45
C LEU A 397 -14.76 -5.74 16.31
N LEU A 398 -15.87 -6.01 15.63
CA LEU A 398 -15.91 -6.88 14.45
C LEU A 398 -15.16 -6.26 13.27
N PHE A 399 -15.35 -4.97 12.97
CA PHE A 399 -14.64 -4.31 11.88
C PHE A 399 -13.14 -4.24 12.12
N ASN A 400 -12.71 -3.96 13.35
CA ASN A 400 -11.30 -3.99 13.73
C ASN A 400 -10.69 -5.37 13.51
N GLU A 401 -11.39 -6.42 13.93
CA GLU A 401 -10.93 -7.80 13.73
C GLU A 401 -10.90 -8.21 12.26
N ILE A 402 -11.95 -7.92 11.50
CA ILE A 402 -12.01 -8.26 10.07
C ILE A 402 -10.98 -7.46 9.27
N ALA A 403 -10.74 -6.19 9.63
CA ALA A 403 -9.67 -5.39 9.02
C ALA A 403 -8.27 -5.96 9.35
N ARG A 404 -8.06 -6.45 10.57
CA ARG A 404 -6.83 -7.17 10.96
C ARG A 404 -6.63 -8.41 10.09
N ILE A 405 -7.64 -9.27 10.00
CA ILE A 405 -7.63 -10.48 9.16
C ILE A 405 -7.38 -10.12 7.70
N ALA A 406 -8.07 -9.12 7.15
CA ALA A 406 -7.90 -8.65 5.79
C ALA A 406 -6.46 -8.17 5.52
N ARG A 407 -5.85 -7.44 6.45
CA ARG A 407 -4.46 -6.95 6.35
C ARG A 407 -3.44 -8.08 6.44
N GLU A 408 -3.62 -9.02 7.37
CA GLU A 408 -2.71 -10.17 7.56
C GLU A 408 -2.80 -11.19 6.42
N SER A 409 -3.99 -11.38 5.85
CA SER A 409 -4.21 -12.29 4.72
C SER A 409 -4.07 -11.62 3.35
N ASN A 410 -4.04 -10.29 3.32
CA ASN A 410 -4.09 -9.46 2.11
C ASN A 410 -5.32 -9.77 1.22
N GLU A 411 -6.46 -9.96 1.88
CA GLU A 411 -7.75 -10.26 1.28
C GLU A 411 -8.68 -9.04 1.32
N THR A 412 -9.61 -8.96 0.36
CA THR A 412 -10.74 -8.03 0.47
C THR A 412 -11.92 -8.76 1.09
N ILE A 413 -12.33 -8.31 2.26
CA ILE A 413 -13.37 -8.95 3.07
C ILE A 413 -14.53 -7.97 3.23
N GLN A 414 -15.74 -8.37 2.82
CA GLN A 414 -16.92 -7.51 2.83
C GLN A 414 -18.03 -8.09 3.70
N PRO A 415 -18.80 -7.27 4.43
CA PRO A 415 -19.92 -7.75 5.23
C PRO A 415 -21.07 -8.23 4.33
N SER A 416 -21.63 -9.40 4.64
CA SER A 416 -22.79 -9.98 3.96
C SER A 416 -23.73 -10.60 4.99
N GLN A 417 -24.85 -9.94 5.28
CA GLN A 417 -25.84 -10.36 6.28
C GLN A 417 -25.23 -10.68 7.66
N ASN A 418 -24.99 -11.97 7.96
CA ASN A 418 -24.45 -12.50 9.22
C ASN A 418 -23.06 -13.15 9.05
N GLN A 419 -22.38 -12.88 7.94
CA GLN A 419 -21.07 -13.40 7.60
C GLN A 419 -20.23 -12.33 6.90
N PHE A 420 -18.97 -12.66 6.61
CA PHE A 420 -18.09 -11.81 5.82
C PHE A 420 -17.58 -12.57 4.61
N GLU A 421 -17.81 -12.03 3.41
CA GLU A 421 -17.52 -12.68 2.14
C GLU A 421 -16.18 -12.22 1.54
N ILE A 422 -15.55 -13.15 0.84
CA ILE A 422 -14.25 -13.03 0.19
C ILE A 422 -14.41 -13.60 -1.22
N ALA A 423 -14.15 -12.78 -2.24
CA ALA A 423 -14.20 -13.23 -3.62
C ALA A 423 -12.96 -14.07 -3.96
N LEU A 424 -13.13 -15.30 -4.45
CA LEU A 424 -12.00 -16.14 -4.85
C LEU A 424 -11.45 -15.79 -6.24
N SER A 425 -12.21 -15.03 -7.03
CA SER A 425 -11.85 -14.57 -8.36
C SER A 425 -11.95 -13.06 -8.46
N SER A 426 -11.08 -12.44 -9.24
CA SER A 426 -11.08 -10.99 -9.46
C SER A 426 -11.92 -10.57 -10.68
N ILE A 427 -12.25 -11.53 -11.55
CA ILE A 427 -13.04 -11.30 -12.76
C ILE A 427 -14.27 -12.22 -12.76
N THR A 428 -15.35 -11.76 -13.39
CA THR A 428 -16.55 -12.56 -13.62
C THR A 428 -16.26 -13.69 -14.61
N ASP A 429 -16.86 -14.86 -14.38
CA ASP A 429 -16.75 -16.05 -15.24
C ASP A 429 -15.29 -16.49 -15.52
N SER A 430 -14.44 -16.37 -14.50
CA SER A 430 -13.05 -16.83 -14.55
C SER A 430 -12.98 -18.36 -14.75
N GLN A 431 -12.44 -18.82 -15.88
CA GLN A 431 -12.37 -20.24 -16.27
C GLN A 431 -10.97 -20.84 -16.13
N SER A 432 -9.94 -20.03 -16.41
CA SER A 432 -8.54 -20.44 -16.37
C SER A 432 -7.66 -19.33 -15.83
N PHE A 433 -6.40 -19.64 -15.54
CA PHE A 433 -5.45 -18.66 -15.02
C PHE A 433 -4.02 -19.01 -15.40
N LEU A 434 -3.17 -17.99 -15.30
CA LEU A 434 -1.72 -18.09 -15.39
C LEU A 434 -1.13 -17.73 -14.03
N ALA A 435 -0.46 -18.69 -13.40
CA ALA A 435 0.30 -18.46 -12.17
C ALA A 435 1.77 -18.17 -12.49
N PHE A 436 2.33 -17.16 -11.84
CA PHE A 436 3.75 -16.84 -11.84
C PHE A 436 4.33 -17.22 -10.48
N ASP A 437 5.36 -18.07 -10.47
CA ASP A 437 6.01 -18.58 -9.26
C ASP A 437 6.97 -17.54 -8.66
N LEU A 438 6.55 -16.94 -7.55
CA LEU A 438 7.29 -15.92 -6.83
C LEU A 438 8.36 -16.53 -5.92
N THR A 439 8.20 -17.77 -5.47
CA THR A 439 9.21 -18.47 -4.68
C THR A 439 10.46 -18.71 -5.52
N LYS A 440 10.30 -19.01 -6.82
CA LYS A 440 11.43 -19.15 -7.73
C LYS A 440 12.20 -17.85 -7.93
N VAL A 441 11.49 -16.73 -8.12
CA VAL A 441 12.11 -15.39 -8.19
C VAL A 441 12.87 -15.07 -6.91
N ALA A 442 12.25 -15.26 -5.75
CA ALA A 442 12.89 -14.99 -4.47
C ALA A 442 14.12 -15.88 -4.22
N SER A 443 14.09 -17.13 -4.67
CA SER A 443 15.24 -18.04 -4.64
C SER A 443 16.40 -17.50 -5.47
N ASP A 444 16.16 -17.10 -6.72
CA ASP A 444 17.23 -16.65 -7.61
C ASP A 444 17.82 -15.32 -7.11
N GLU A 445 16.99 -14.41 -6.59
CA GLU A 445 17.46 -13.17 -5.96
C GLU A 445 18.24 -13.41 -4.65
N SER A 446 17.83 -14.38 -3.82
CA SER A 446 18.58 -14.72 -2.60
C SER A 446 20.00 -15.23 -2.90
N VAL A 447 20.17 -16.01 -3.97
CA VAL A 447 21.46 -16.52 -4.43
C VAL A 447 22.31 -15.38 -4.98
N GLN A 448 21.73 -14.49 -5.78
CA GLN A 448 22.42 -13.30 -6.28
C GLN A 448 22.85 -12.37 -5.15
N LEU A 449 22.01 -12.15 -4.15
CA LEU A 449 22.33 -11.31 -2.98
C LEU A 449 23.49 -11.89 -2.18
N LYS A 450 23.50 -13.20 -1.93
CA LYS A 450 24.59 -13.87 -1.23
C LYS A 450 25.91 -13.68 -1.97
N LYS A 451 25.94 -13.94 -3.28
CA LYS A 451 27.12 -13.72 -4.14
C LYS A 451 27.57 -12.26 -4.12
N PHE A 452 26.63 -11.33 -4.19
CA PHE A 452 26.90 -9.90 -4.12
C PHE A 452 27.58 -9.51 -2.80
N LEU A 453 27.09 -10.00 -1.66
CA LEU A 453 27.73 -9.75 -0.37
C LEU A 453 29.13 -10.40 -0.29
N GLU A 454 29.29 -11.59 -0.87
CA GLU A 454 30.59 -12.28 -0.97
C GLU A 454 31.58 -11.60 -1.93
N GLU A 455 31.12 -10.77 -2.86
CA GLU A 455 32.00 -10.07 -3.82
C GLU A 455 32.32 -8.64 -3.36
N TYR A 456 31.39 -7.96 -2.70
CA TYR A 456 31.51 -6.52 -2.44
C TYR A 456 31.70 -6.15 -0.96
N TRP A 457 31.36 -7.04 -0.01
CA TRP A 457 31.58 -6.77 1.41
C TRP A 457 32.85 -7.46 1.91
N HIS A 458 33.90 -6.65 2.07
CA HIS A 458 35.22 -7.06 2.55
C HIS A 458 35.60 -6.27 3.82
N PRO A 459 34.96 -6.56 4.96
CA PRO A 459 35.22 -5.85 6.21
C PRO A 459 36.66 -6.10 6.69
N LYS A 460 37.26 -5.07 7.27
CA LYS A 460 38.62 -5.11 7.84
C LYS A 460 38.60 -5.46 9.32
N HIS A 461 37.51 -5.15 10.02
CA HIS A 461 37.32 -5.33 11.45
C HIS A 461 37.44 -6.81 11.83
N PRO A 462 38.27 -7.19 12.82
CA PRO A 462 38.51 -8.58 13.18
C PRO A 462 37.22 -9.40 13.40
N ASP A 463 36.24 -8.82 14.11
CA ASP A 463 34.98 -9.51 14.42
C ASP A 463 34.02 -9.61 13.24
N LEU A 464 34.25 -8.88 12.15
CA LEU A 464 33.41 -8.90 10.94
C LEU A 464 34.07 -9.66 9.78
N ARG A 465 35.34 -10.08 9.92
CA ARG A 465 36.02 -10.85 8.87
C ARG A 465 35.31 -12.17 8.62
N ARG A 466 35.36 -12.66 7.38
CA ARG A 466 34.58 -13.83 6.93
C ARG A 466 34.84 -15.11 7.72
N GLU A 467 36.04 -15.25 8.26
CA GLU A 467 36.41 -16.40 9.08
C GLU A 467 35.66 -16.42 10.43
N VAL A 468 35.27 -15.25 10.94
CA VAL A 468 34.57 -15.07 12.23
C VAL A 468 33.09 -14.78 12.02
N TYR A 469 32.76 -14.01 10.98
CA TYR A 469 31.41 -13.55 10.63
C TYR A 469 31.03 -13.98 9.19
N PRO A 470 30.80 -15.28 8.98
CA PRO A 470 30.50 -15.83 7.67
C PRO A 470 29.12 -15.41 7.16
N ILE A 471 28.91 -15.60 5.85
CA ILE A 471 27.63 -15.34 5.17
C ILE A 471 26.98 -16.68 4.85
N TRP A 472 25.78 -16.90 5.37
CA TRP A 472 25.02 -18.14 5.17
C TRP A 472 23.67 -17.87 4.49
N ASP A 473 23.21 -18.83 3.71
CA ASP A 473 21.78 -18.98 3.43
C ASP A 473 21.07 -19.59 4.65
N TYR A 474 19.77 -19.32 4.77
CA TYR A 474 19.00 -19.71 5.95
C TYR A 474 18.94 -21.23 6.17
N ALA A 475 18.86 -22.03 5.10
CA ALA A 475 18.83 -23.49 5.19
C ALA A 475 20.14 -24.03 5.80
N THR A 476 21.28 -23.51 5.34
CA THR A 476 22.58 -23.83 5.93
C THR A 476 22.65 -23.40 7.40
N TYR A 477 22.21 -22.19 7.71
CA TYR A 477 22.19 -21.65 9.08
C TYR A 477 21.37 -22.53 10.05
N GLN A 478 20.18 -22.97 9.62
CA GLN A 478 19.30 -23.83 10.43
C GLN A 478 19.90 -25.22 10.73
N ASN A 479 20.89 -25.67 9.97
CA ASN A 479 21.56 -26.96 10.18
C ASN A 479 22.84 -26.85 11.02
N LEU A 480 23.30 -25.63 11.34
CA LEU A 480 24.52 -25.44 12.15
C LEU A 480 24.31 -25.81 13.63
N PRO A 481 25.36 -26.21 14.37
CA PRO A 481 25.29 -26.33 15.83
C PRO A 481 24.95 -25.00 16.52
N VAL A 482 24.30 -25.03 17.69
CA VAL A 482 23.83 -23.81 18.41
C VAL A 482 24.93 -22.79 18.66
N HIS A 483 26.15 -23.22 18.99
CA HIS A 483 27.28 -22.31 19.22
C HIS A 483 27.72 -21.57 17.95
N ALA A 484 27.59 -22.19 16.78
CA ALA A 484 27.93 -21.59 15.49
C ALA A 484 26.82 -20.65 14.95
N ARG A 485 25.65 -20.61 15.58
CA ARG A 485 24.51 -19.76 15.15
C ARG A 485 24.51 -18.35 15.74
N GLN A 486 25.52 -18.01 16.54
CA GLN A 486 25.56 -16.78 17.33
C GLN A 486 25.98 -15.55 16.51
N LEU A 487 26.93 -15.71 15.58
CA LEU A 487 27.52 -14.61 14.79
C LEU A 487 27.54 -14.99 13.31
N GLY A 488 27.19 -14.05 12.44
CA GLY A 488 27.20 -14.21 10.98
C GLY A 488 26.08 -13.41 10.29
N LEU A 489 26.21 -13.22 8.97
CA LEU A 489 25.15 -12.70 8.13
C LEU A 489 24.30 -13.86 7.61
N VAL A 490 22.99 -13.80 7.80
CA VAL A 490 22.07 -14.83 7.32
C VAL A 490 21.10 -14.23 6.30
N VAL A 491 21.15 -14.72 5.07
CA VAL A 491 20.15 -14.39 4.03
C VAL A 491 18.93 -15.30 4.23
N CYS A 492 17.80 -14.70 4.59
CA CYS A 492 16.55 -15.38 4.89
C CYS A 492 15.45 -14.96 3.92
N THR A 493 14.79 -15.95 3.31
CA THR A 493 13.70 -15.76 2.36
C THR A 493 12.52 -16.60 2.81
N PRO A 494 11.54 -16.02 3.54
CA PRO A 494 10.48 -16.81 4.16
C PRO A 494 9.55 -17.53 3.18
N SER A 495 9.37 -17.01 1.95
CA SER A 495 8.59 -17.68 0.89
C SER A 495 9.14 -19.03 0.44
N MET A 496 10.42 -19.31 0.71
CA MET A 496 11.07 -20.59 0.41
C MET A 496 10.91 -21.62 1.53
N GLN A 497 10.33 -21.23 2.68
CA GLN A 497 10.24 -22.09 3.85
C GLN A 497 8.86 -22.75 3.90
N ASP A 498 8.84 -24.07 3.85
CA ASP A 498 7.59 -24.83 3.97
C ASP A 498 7.21 -25.12 5.43
N SER A 499 8.18 -25.09 6.35
CA SER A 499 8.00 -25.56 7.73
C SER A 499 7.87 -24.44 8.76
N SER A 500 8.52 -23.28 8.67
CA SER A 500 8.28 -22.26 9.71
C SER A 500 8.76 -20.87 9.29
N ILE A 501 7.83 -20.04 8.81
CA ILE A 501 8.10 -18.61 8.66
C ILE A 501 8.38 -18.03 10.06
N PRO A 502 9.55 -17.42 10.30
CA PRO A 502 9.85 -16.82 11.60
C PRO A 502 8.84 -15.74 11.95
N GLN A 503 8.47 -15.65 13.23
CA GLN A 503 7.46 -14.69 13.67
C GLN A 503 7.88 -13.25 13.31
N GLY A 504 6.95 -12.52 12.69
CA GLY A 504 7.12 -11.15 12.26
C GLY A 504 7.85 -10.96 10.93
N MET A 505 8.33 -12.03 10.29
CA MET A 505 8.87 -11.98 8.94
C MET A 505 7.77 -12.20 7.90
N LYS A 506 7.78 -11.38 6.84
CA LYS A 506 6.80 -11.42 5.76
C LYS A 506 7.31 -12.31 4.62
N THR A 507 6.40 -13.02 3.96
CA THR A 507 6.75 -13.93 2.85
C THR A 507 7.04 -13.22 1.53
N ASN A 508 6.65 -11.96 1.38
CA ASN A 508 6.95 -11.11 0.23
C ASN A 508 8.28 -10.35 0.35
N SER A 509 9.07 -10.61 1.40
CA SER A 509 10.32 -9.91 1.69
C SER A 509 11.53 -10.85 1.65
N ILE A 510 12.72 -10.27 1.41
CA ILE A 510 14.01 -10.92 1.66
C ILE A 510 14.70 -10.19 2.81
N TYR A 511 15.31 -10.96 3.71
CA TYR A 511 15.98 -10.45 4.90
C TYR A 511 17.48 -10.77 4.86
N VAL A 512 18.31 -9.83 5.32
CA VAL A 512 19.70 -10.08 5.71
C VAL A 512 19.80 -9.82 7.21
N ILE A 513 20.03 -10.88 7.97
CA ILE A 513 20.04 -10.85 9.44
C ILE A 513 21.50 -10.84 9.89
N ALA A 514 21.93 -9.73 10.49
CA ALA A 514 23.22 -9.64 11.16
C ALA A 514 23.09 -10.16 12.60
N LYS A 515 23.42 -11.44 12.78
CA LYS A 515 23.30 -12.15 14.06
C LYS A 515 24.25 -11.57 15.11
N GLY A 516 23.74 -11.34 16.32
CA GLY A 516 24.53 -10.91 17.48
C GLY A 516 25.12 -9.50 17.40
N MET A 517 24.67 -8.69 16.44
CA MET A 517 25.24 -7.36 16.16
C MET A 517 25.08 -6.38 17.33
N ASP A 518 24.03 -6.51 18.16
CA ASP A 518 23.82 -5.67 19.36
C ASP A 518 24.98 -5.78 20.37
N GLU A 519 25.55 -6.98 20.54
CA GLU A 519 26.70 -7.16 21.44
C GLU A 519 27.97 -6.51 20.88
N VAL A 520 28.15 -6.57 19.56
CA VAL A 520 29.28 -5.92 18.87
C VAL A 520 29.16 -4.39 18.99
N PHE A 521 27.96 -3.84 18.81
CA PHE A 521 27.69 -2.42 19.05
C PHE A 521 28.02 -2.00 20.48
N LYS A 522 27.53 -2.74 21.48
CA LYS A 522 27.80 -2.45 22.90
C LYS A 522 29.29 -2.49 23.24
N ASN A 523 30.05 -3.39 22.61
CA ASN A 523 31.50 -3.44 22.80
C ASN A 523 32.21 -2.25 22.14
N ALA A 524 31.79 -1.85 20.95
CA ALA A 524 32.30 -0.65 20.28
C ALA A 524 31.96 0.63 21.07
N GLU A 525 30.76 0.76 21.62
CA GLU A 525 30.34 1.90 22.44
C GLU A 525 31.13 2.01 23.75
N LYS A 526 31.38 0.88 24.43
CA LYS A 526 32.22 0.85 25.65
C LYS A 526 33.65 1.32 25.38
N ASN A 527 34.15 1.10 24.16
CA ASN A 527 35.49 1.43 23.73
C ASN A 527 35.49 2.50 22.62
N ALA A 528 34.61 3.51 22.72
CA ALA A 528 34.37 4.49 21.65
C ALA A 528 35.61 5.25 21.13
N ASN A 529 36.68 5.36 21.92
CA ASN A 529 37.92 6.03 21.53
C ASN A 529 38.97 5.09 20.89
N ALA A 530 38.67 3.80 20.76
CA ALA A 530 39.59 2.83 20.17
C ALA A 530 39.50 2.87 18.63
N PRO A 531 40.64 2.75 17.91
CA PRO A 531 40.63 2.71 16.44
C PRO A 531 39.82 1.54 15.88
N GLU A 532 39.64 0.48 16.67
CA GLU A 532 38.80 -0.68 16.35
C GLU A 532 37.31 -0.31 16.28
N ALA A 533 36.83 0.56 17.17
CA ALA A 533 35.44 1.02 17.18
C ALA A 533 35.11 1.86 15.93
N ASP A 534 36.01 2.77 15.54
CA ASP A 534 35.87 3.54 14.31
C ASP A 534 35.84 2.64 13.07
N LEU A 535 36.71 1.63 13.05
CA LEU A 535 36.84 0.70 11.94
C LEU A 535 35.62 -0.23 11.82
N PHE A 536 35.07 -0.67 12.97
CA PHE A 536 33.78 -1.37 13.01
C PHE A 536 32.65 -0.49 12.43
N MET A 537 32.53 0.76 12.88
CA MET A 537 31.48 1.67 12.39
C MET A 537 31.60 1.92 10.89
N GLN A 538 32.82 2.05 10.36
CA GLN A 538 33.05 2.17 8.92
C GLN A 538 32.61 0.91 8.15
N ASP A 539 32.99 -0.28 8.61
CA ASP A 539 32.62 -1.54 7.95
C ASP A 539 31.12 -1.82 8.00
N PHE A 540 30.46 -1.47 9.11
CA PHE A 540 29.01 -1.59 9.25
C PHE A 540 28.28 -0.56 8.39
N GLN A 541 28.72 0.71 8.35
CA GLN A 541 28.18 1.71 7.44
C GLN A 541 28.34 1.30 5.98
N ASN A 542 29.45 0.66 5.62
CA ASN A 542 29.65 0.11 4.29
C ASN A 542 28.62 -1.00 3.98
N LEU A 543 28.39 -1.93 4.92
CA LEU A 543 27.33 -2.94 4.78
C LEU A 543 25.95 -2.29 4.58
N GLN A 544 25.59 -1.32 5.42
CA GLN A 544 24.32 -0.59 5.31
C GLN A 544 24.19 0.09 3.95
N LYS A 545 25.26 0.72 3.46
CA LYS A 545 25.28 1.40 2.16
C LYS A 545 25.12 0.42 0.99
N LEU A 546 25.83 -0.71 1.01
CA LEU A 546 25.71 -1.77 0.01
C LEU A 546 24.28 -2.31 -0.07
N LEU A 547 23.69 -2.63 1.08
CA LEU A 547 22.33 -3.16 1.18
C LEU A 547 21.27 -2.11 0.80
N ARG A 548 21.43 -0.86 1.24
CA ARG A 548 20.54 0.25 0.85
C ARG A 548 20.53 0.50 -0.66
N ASN A 549 21.66 0.35 -1.33
CA ASN A 549 21.74 0.46 -2.80
C ASN A 549 20.95 -0.64 -3.52
N LYS A 550 20.75 -1.79 -2.88
CA LYS A 550 19.89 -2.89 -3.36
C LYS A 550 18.44 -2.78 -2.83
N GLY A 551 18.08 -1.68 -2.16
CA GLY A 551 16.72 -1.43 -1.66
C GLY A 551 16.39 -2.05 -0.31
N TYR A 552 17.40 -2.38 0.50
CA TYR A 552 17.21 -2.92 1.85
C TYR A 552 17.24 -1.81 2.91
N TYR A 553 16.36 -1.90 3.89
CA TYR A 553 16.27 -0.98 5.02
C TYR A 553 16.61 -1.72 6.32
N GLY A 554 17.49 -1.11 7.12
CA GLY A 554 17.99 -1.70 8.36
C GLY A 554 17.21 -1.24 9.60
N TYR A 555 16.89 -2.18 10.49
CA TYR A 555 16.26 -1.92 11.78
C TYR A 555 16.70 -2.96 12.84
N PRO A 556 16.64 -2.64 14.15
CA PRO A 556 17.02 -3.59 15.19
C PRO A 556 16.01 -4.73 15.31
N GLY A 557 16.48 -5.92 15.66
CA GLY A 557 15.65 -7.11 15.85
C GLY A 557 14.76 -7.08 17.11
N THR A 558 14.77 -5.98 17.86
CA THR A 558 13.82 -5.67 18.93
C THR A 558 12.54 -4.98 18.43
N THR A 559 12.42 -4.76 17.11
CA THR A 559 11.24 -4.17 16.48
C THR A 559 10.07 -5.16 16.48
N TYR A 560 8.90 -4.73 16.98
CA TYR A 560 7.66 -5.52 16.94
C TYR A 560 7.21 -5.73 15.48
N PRO A 561 6.76 -6.92 15.06
CA PRO A 561 6.40 -8.11 15.86
C PRO A 561 7.43 -9.26 15.86
N LEU A 562 8.73 -8.97 15.75
CA LEU A 562 9.77 -10.01 15.72
C LEU A 562 9.87 -10.79 17.04
N SER A 563 10.20 -12.08 16.95
CA SER A 563 10.42 -12.95 18.11
C SER A 563 11.70 -12.62 18.88
N ALA A 564 11.74 -13.01 20.16
CA ALA A 564 12.89 -12.83 21.06
C ALA A 564 14.21 -13.43 20.54
N SER A 565 14.15 -14.42 19.65
CA SER A 565 15.32 -14.99 18.97
C SER A 565 16.13 -13.97 18.15
N PHE A 566 15.52 -12.84 17.79
CA PHE A 566 16.13 -11.76 17.04
C PHE A 566 16.54 -10.56 17.90
N ALA A 567 16.29 -10.58 19.21
CA ALA A 567 16.48 -9.41 20.07
C ALA A 567 17.92 -8.85 20.08
N LYS A 568 18.93 -9.68 19.75
CA LYS A 568 20.35 -9.28 19.67
C LYS A 568 20.83 -9.00 18.25
N ASP A 569 19.94 -9.03 17.26
CA ASP A 569 20.29 -8.96 15.86
C ASP A 569 20.00 -7.57 15.27
N PHE A 570 20.63 -7.27 14.15
CA PHE A 570 20.27 -6.15 13.28
C PHE A 570 19.76 -6.71 11.95
N ILE A 571 18.57 -6.31 11.51
CA ILE A 571 17.88 -6.91 10.36
C ILE A 571 17.78 -5.89 9.24
N PHE A 572 18.11 -6.32 8.03
CA PHE A 572 17.87 -5.59 6.81
C PHE A 572 16.73 -6.26 6.04
N GLU A 573 15.70 -5.50 5.65
CA GLU A 573 14.55 -6.00 4.89
C GLU A 573 14.46 -5.31 3.52
N SER A 574 14.25 -6.09 2.47
CA SER A 574 13.71 -5.62 1.20
C SER A 574 12.28 -6.15 1.04
N GLU A 575 11.31 -5.25 1.13
CA GLU A 575 9.88 -5.58 1.04
C GLU A 575 9.38 -5.57 -0.40
N ASN A 576 8.37 -6.40 -0.69
CA ASN A 576 7.65 -6.43 -1.97
C ASN A 576 8.58 -6.63 -3.18
N LEU A 577 9.45 -7.63 -3.08
CA LEU A 577 10.47 -8.00 -4.07
C LEU A 577 9.95 -7.99 -5.51
N TYR A 578 8.76 -8.55 -5.71
CA TYR A 578 8.17 -8.76 -7.02
C TYR A 578 7.35 -7.58 -7.54
N SER A 579 7.10 -6.54 -6.75
CA SER A 579 6.20 -5.43 -7.13
C SER A 579 6.63 -4.72 -8.42
N THR A 580 7.91 -4.38 -8.51
CA THR A 580 8.51 -3.74 -9.69
C THR A 580 8.43 -4.66 -10.90
N LEU A 581 8.67 -5.96 -10.69
CA LEU A 581 8.64 -6.97 -11.73
C LEU A 581 7.21 -7.20 -12.27
N LEU A 582 6.22 -7.35 -11.40
CA LEU A 582 4.81 -7.48 -11.80
C LEU A 582 4.32 -6.21 -12.52
N THR A 583 4.75 -5.03 -12.06
CA THR A 583 4.47 -3.75 -12.75
C THR A 583 5.09 -3.72 -14.15
N ALA A 584 6.31 -4.27 -14.32
CA ALA A 584 6.96 -4.39 -15.61
C ALA A 584 6.16 -5.27 -16.60
N PHE A 585 5.42 -6.27 -16.10
CA PHE A 585 4.56 -7.12 -16.94
C PHE A 585 3.39 -6.34 -17.56
N ARG A 586 2.94 -5.27 -16.89
CA ARG A 586 1.72 -4.49 -17.22
C ARG A 586 0.44 -5.32 -17.25
N GLU A 587 0.43 -6.47 -16.59
CA GLU A 587 -0.75 -7.33 -16.45
C GLU A 587 -1.28 -7.21 -15.02
N ASN A 588 -2.59 -7.44 -14.86
CA ASN A 588 -3.24 -7.36 -13.55
C ASN A 588 -3.07 -8.68 -12.78
N PHE A 589 -1.84 -8.97 -12.37
CA PHE A 589 -1.55 -10.09 -11.48
C PHE A 589 -2.00 -9.75 -10.06
N HIS A 590 -2.66 -10.71 -9.41
CA HIS A 590 -3.03 -10.62 -8.01
C HIS A 590 -2.19 -11.58 -7.17
N VAL A 591 -1.73 -11.14 -6.00
CA VAL A 591 -0.90 -11.95 -5.11
C VAL A 591 -1.64 -12.17 -3.79
N PHE A 592 -2.05 -13.41 -3.55
CA PHE A 592 -2.79 -13.83 -2.36
C PHE A 592 -2.01 -14.90 -1.59
N GLY A 593 -2.59 -15.35 -0.47
CA GLY A 593 -2.04 -16.47 0.30
C GLY A 593 -0.67 -16.17 0.89
N THR A 594 0.18 -17.18 0.91
CA THR A 594 1.55 -17.06 1.43
C THR A 594 2.49 -16.34 0.45
N LYS A 595 1.95 -15.73 -0.62
CA LYS A 595 2.70 -14.98 -1.64
C LYS A 595 3.66 -15.85 -2.46
N LYS A 596 3.39 -17.15 -2.57
CA LYS A 596 4.11 -18.08 -3.45
C LYS A 596 3.77 -17.89 -4.93
N TYR A 597 2.55 -17.44 -5.22
CA TYR A 597 2.05 -17.28 -6.60
C TYR A 597 1.45 -15.89 -6.83
N ALA A 598 1.74 -15.32 -7.99
CA ALA A 598 0.97 -14.23 -8.57
C ALA A 598 0.05 -14.80 -9.65
N VAL A 599 -1.26 -14.53 -9.58
CA VAL A 599 -2.27 -15.13 -10.45
C VAL A 599 -2.85 -14.09 -11.40
N LEU A 600 -2.81 -14.38 -12.70
CA LEU A 600 -3.52 -13.65 -13.74
C LEU A 600 -4.69 -14.50 -14.23
N GLU A 601 -5.90 -14.04 -13.97
CA GLU A 601 -7.12 -14.76 -14.32
C GLU A 601 -7.57 -14.52 -15.77
N PHE A 602 -8.22 -15.52 -16.37
CA PHE A 602 -8.76 -15.47 -17.71
C PHE A 602 -10.23 -15.92 -17.74
N SER A 603 -11.09 -15.11 -18.36
CA SER A 603 -12.44 -15.52 -18.77
C SER A 603 -12.43 -16.01 -20.22
N ASN A 604 -12.32 -15.08 -21.17
CA ASN A 604 -12.47 -15.35 -22.61
C ASN A 604 -11.54 -14.50 -23.49
N THR A 605 -11.60 -14.76 -24.80
CA THR A 605 -10.78 -14.07 -25.82
C THR A 605 -11.09 -12.56 -25.87
N LYS A 606 -12.35 -12.16 -25.71
CA LYS A 606 -12.77 -10.75 -25.67
C LYS A 606 -12.06 -9.97 -24.56
N GLN A 607 -12.08 -10.48 -23.33
CA GLN A 607 -11.39 -9.83 -22.20
C GLN A 607 -9.88 -9.73 -22.44
N ARG A 608 -9.26 -10.77 -23.02
CA ARG A 608 -7.82 -10.76 -23.33
C ARG A 608 -7.44 -9.70 -24.37
N ILE A 609 -8.29 -9.47 -25.38
CA ILE A 609 -8.08 -8.41 -26.37
C ILE A 609 -8.10 -7.03 -25.68
N TYR A 610 -9.06 -6.79 -24.79
CA TYR A 610 -9.15 -5.53 -24.06
C TYR A 610 -7.93 -5.29 -23.17
N ALA A 611 -7.50 -6.31 -22.41
CA ALA A 611 -6.29 -6.22 -21.61
C ALA A 611 -5.07 -5.83 -22.45
N LEU A 612 -4.89 -6.45 -23.64
CA LEU A 612 -3.79 -6.10 -24.54
C LEU A 612 -3.90 -4.67 -25.09
N ASN A 613 -5.11 -4.23 -25.43
CA ASN A 613 -5.36 -2.88 -25.91
C ASN A 613 -5.06 -1.83 -24.84
N GLN A 614 -5.38 -2.10 -23.58
CA GLN A 614 -5.06 -1.25 -22.43
C GLN A 614 -3.54 -1.16 -22.19
N ILE A 615 -2.84 -2.30 -22.24
CA ILE A 615 -1.38 -2.36 -22.10
C ILE A 615 -0.71 -1.49 -23.16
N GLU A 616 -1.06 -1.70 -24.44
CA GLU A 616 -0.46 -0.96 -25.54
C GLU A 616 -0.81 0.55 -25.49
N ASN A 617 -1.98 0.93 -24.97
CA ASN A 617 -2.33 2.34 -24.70
C ASN A 617 -1.44 2.94 -23.62
N SER A 618 -1.27 2.27 -22.49
CA SER A 618 -0.43 2.78 -21.39
C SER A 618 1.01 3.02 -21.84
N GLN A 619 1.57 2.13 -22.68
CA GLN A 619 2.91 2.29 -23.25
C GLN A 619 3.02 3.54 -24.15
N GLN A 620 1.96 3.84 -24.90
CA GLN A 620 1.90 5.05 -25.73
C GLN A 620 1.74 6.31 -24.87
N GLU A 621 0.94 6.25 -23.81
CA GLU A 621 0.77 7.35 -22.86
C GLU A 621 2.08 7.70 -22.16
N ASP A 622 2.86 6.71 -21.74
CA ASP A 622 4.20 6.93 -21.15
C ASP A 622 5.14 7.64 -22.13
N LEU A 623 5.11 7.27 -23.41
CA LEU A 623 5.92 7.91 -24.45
C LEU A 623 5.47 9.35 -24.74
N LEU A 624 4.15 9.62 -24.69
CA LEU A 624 3.61 10.97 -24.83
C LEU A 624 3.98 11.84 -23.64
N LYS A 625 3.84 11.32 -22.43
CA LYS A 625 4.27 11.99 -21.20
C LYS A 625 5.76 12.34 -21.25
N TRP A 626 6.62 11.41 -21.65
CA TRP A 626 8.04 11.68 -21.84
C TRP A 626 8.28 12.81 -22.86
N ARG A 627 7.56 12.85 -23.99
CA ARG A 627 7.65 13.96 -24.95
C ARG A 627 7.28 15.29 -24.31
N ASP A 628 6.20 15.32 -23.56
CA ASP A 628 5.66 16.56 -22.98
C ASP A 628 6.58 17.06 -21.86
N ASP A 629 7.07 16.17 -21.00
CA ASP A 629 8.07 16.47 -19.97
C ASP A 629 9.38 17.00 -20.58
N TYR A 630 9.82 16.43 -21.72
CA TYR A 630 10.99 16.94 -22.45
C TYR A 630 10.77 18.36 -22.99
N GLN A 631 9.59 18.64 -23.56
CA GLN A 631 9.27 19.97 -24.06
C GLN A 631 9.17 20.99 -22.93
N ALA A 632 8.54 20.62 -21.82
CA ALA A 632 8.44 21.45 -20.62
C ALA A 632 9.83 21.76 -20.05
N ALA A 633 10.70 20.76 -19.94
CA ALA A 633 12.08 20.94 -19.47
C ALA A 633 12.86 21.96 -20.31
N ARG A 634 12.68 21.97 -21.64
CA ARG A 634 13.38 22.89 -22.55
C ARG A 634 12.98 24.36 -22.39
N VAL A 635 11.71 24.62 -22.09
CA VAL A 635 11.18 25.98 -21.96
C VAL A 635 11.21 26.50 -20.52
N ASN A 636 11.68 25.68 -19.57
CA ASN A 636 11.75 26.05 -18.16
C ASN A 636 12.73 27.23 -17.94
N PRO A 637 12.37 28.22 -17.10
CA PRO A 637 13.25 29.32 -16.74
C PRO A 637 14.48 28.87 -15.93
N ASN A 638 14.39 27.78 -15.16
CA ASN A 638 15.52 27.18 -14.48
C ASN A 638 16.37 26.38 -15.49
N VAL A 639 17.64 26.76 -15.63
CA VAL A 639 18.58 26.18 -16.60
C VAL A 639 18.89 24.72 -16.27
N GLU A 640 18.92 24.33 -14.99
CA GLU A 640 19.23 22.97 -14.57
C GLU A 640 18.18 21.96 -15.03
N VAL A 641 16.90 22.36 -15.02
CA VAL A 641 15.76 21.51 -15.41
C VAL A 641 15.88 21.04 -16.87
N ARG A 642 16.61 21.78 -17.71
CA ARG A 642 16.85 21.41 -19.12
C ARG A 642 17.61 20.10 -19.27
N PHE A 643 18.31 19.67 -18.22
CA PHE A 643 19.07 18.41 -18.19
C PHE A 643 18.30 17.26 -17.53
N ASP A 644 17.09 17.49 -17.03
CA ASP A 644 16.32 16.48 -16.30
C ASP A 644 15.72 15.41 -17.21
N VAL A 645 15.30 15.79 -18.42
CA VAL A 645 14.54 14.92 -19.30
C VAL A 645 15.21 14.89 -20.68
N PRO A 646 15.69 13.73 -21.16
CA PRO A 646 16.24 13.61 -22.51
C PRO A 646 15.15 13.53 -23.56
N LYS A 647 15.54 13.69 -24.83
CA LYS A 647 14.61 13.52 -25.95
C LYS A 647 14.11 12.06 -26.01
N PRO A 648 12.81 11.81 -26.30
CA PRO A 648 12.30 10.46 -26.54
C PRO A 648 13.06 9.75 -27.67
N VAL A 649 13.41 8.49 -27.43
CA VAL A 649 14.17 7.66 -28.39
C VAL A 649 13.29 7.24 -29.57
N TYR A 650 12.00 6.99 -29.30
CA TYR A 650 11.02 6.62 -30.31
C TYR A 650 10.18 7.82 -30.73
N SER A 651 9.74 7.83 -31.99
CA SER A 651 8.78 8.81 -32.48
C SER A 651 7.37 8.47 -31.97
N PRO A 652 6.69 9.37 -31.22
CA PRO A 652 5.34 9.14 -30.74
C PRO A 652 4.32 8.96 -31.88
N LEU A 653 4.54 9.64 -33.02
CA LEU A 653 3.67 9.55 -34.19
C LEU A 653 3.72 8.17 -34.85
N TRP A 654 4.93 7.66 -35.08
CA TRP A 654 5.10 6.33 -35.67
C TRP A 654 4.61 5.21 -34.76
N ARG A 655 4.85 5.32 -33.45
CA ARG A 655 4.32 4.36 -32.47
C ARG A 655 2.80 4.38 -32.43
N ASN A 656 2.19 5.57 -32.43
CA ASN A 656 0.73 5.69 -32.51
C ASN A 656 0.14 5.12 -33.80
N PHE A 657 0.82 5.32 -34.94
CA PHE A 657 0.40 4.74 -36.22
C PHE A 657 0.43 3.20 -36.18
N VAL A 658 1.53 2.61 -35.70
CA VAL A 658 1.65 1.15 -35.55
C VAL A 658 0.62 0.60 -34.57
N LEU A 659 0.38 1.29 -33.46
CA LEU A 659 -0.63 0.95 -32.47
C LEU A 659 -2.03 0.94 -33.09
N SER A 660 -2.40 2.04 -33.75
CA SER A 660 -3.70 2.20 -34.42
C SER A 660 -3.92 1.12 -35.48
N PHE A 661 -2.87 0.78 -36.24
CA PHE A 661 -2.93 -0.30 -37.22
C PHE A 661 -3.16 -1.66 -36.55
N LYS A 662 -2.42 -2.01 -35.50
CA LYS A 662 -2.62 -3.28 -34.77
C LYS A 662 -4.03 -3.39 -34.20
N LYS A 663 -4.52 -2.33 -33.55
CA LYS A 663 -5.86 -2.27 -32.95
C LYS A 663 -6.96 -2.39 -34.01
N TYR A 664 -6.77 -1.76 -35.15
CA TYR A 664 -7.71 -1.84 -36.27
C TYR A 664 -8.00 -3.29 -36.70
N PHE A 665 -6.99 -4.17 -36.75
CA PHE A 665 -7.20 -5.59 -37.11
C PHE A 665 -7.60 -6.48 -35.93
N ARG A 666 -7.23 -6.10 -34.70
CA ARG A 666 -7.55 -6.88 -33.50
C ARG A 666 -8.97 -6.62 -32.98
N GLY A 667 -9.49 -5.42 -33.20
CA GLY A 667 -10.70 -4.89 -32.61
C GLY A 667 -10.36 -3.70 -31.70
N ASP A 668 -10.64 -2.49 -32.20
CA ASP A 668 -10.50 -1.24 -31.46
C ASP A 668 -11.86 -0.84 -30.90
N GLU A 669 -11.98 -0.66 -29.58
CA GLU A 669 -13.22 -0.25 -28.89
C GLU A 669 -13.83 1.03 -29.46
N ARG A 670 -13.01 1.90 -30.07
CA ARG A 670 -13.47 3.16 -30.67
C ARG A 670 -14.07 3.01 -32.07
N LYS A 671 -13.79 1.91 -32.76
CA LYS A 671 -14.18 1.68 -34.17
C LYS A 671 -15.08 0.46 -34.36
N VAL A 672 -15.07 -0.47 -33.41
CA VAL A 672 -15.98 -1.61 -33.41
C VAL A 672 -17.38 -1.13 -33.03
N LEU A 673 -18.36 -1.47 -33.86
CA LEU A 673 -19.76 -1.22 -33.54
C LEU A 673 -20.25 -2.26 -32.54
N HIS A 674 -20.57 -1.82 -31.32
CA HIS A 674 -21.18 -2.65 -30.29
C HIS A 674 -22.71 -2.56 -30.35
N TRP A 675 -23.41 -3.58 -29.83
CA TRP A 675 -24.86 -3.54 -29.66
C TRP A 675 -25.25 -2.45 -28.65
N GLY A 676 -26.38 -1.77 -28.87
CA GLY A 676 -26.80 -0.64 -28.04
C GLY A 676 -27.08 -1.01 -26.58
N LEU A 677 -26.89 -0.05 -25.67
CA LEU A 677 -27.10 -0.19 -24.23
C LEU A 677 -28.51 -0.65 -23.85
N ASP A 678 -29.51 -0.39 -24.69
CA ASP A 678 -30.89 -0.85 -24.51
C ASP A 678 -31.00 -2.39 -24.52
N LEU A 679 -30.04 -3.08 -25.13
CA LEU A 679 -29.97 -4.54 -25.21
C LEU A 679 -28.92 -5.15 -24.27
N SER A 680 -27.86 -4.42 -23.93
CA SER A 680 -26.77 -4.90 -23.06
C SER A 680 -26.86 -4.43 -21.60
N GLY A 681 -27.73 -3.46 -21.30
CA GLY A 681 -27.84 -2.79 -19.99
C GLY A 681 -26.69 -1.81 -19.70
N GLY A 682 -26.98 -0.71 -18.99
CA GLY A 682 -25.98 0.26 -18.53
C GLY A 682 -26.53 1.67 -18.33
N LYS A 683 -25.64 2.67 -18.22
CA LYS A 683 -26.01 4.09 -18.05
C LYS A 683 -25.36 4.96 -19.12
N THR A 684 -26.08 5.95 -19.64
CA THR A 684 -25.54 7.00 -20.50
C THR A 684 -25.48 8.32 -19.74
N VAL A 685 -24.33 8.98 -19.76
CA VAL A 685 -24.09 10.28 -19.15
C VAL A 685 -23.78 11.30 -20.23
N GLN A 686 -24.50 12.41 -20.22
CA GLN A 686 -24.25 13.53 -21.14
C GLN A 686 -23.61 14.68 -20.37
N ILE A 687 -22.43 15.10 -20.83
CA ILE A 687 -21.62 16.15 -20.21
C ILE A 687 -21.57 17.36 -21.14
N GLU A 688 -21.83 18.54 -20.58
CA GLU A 688 -21.58 19.82 -21.21
C GLU A 688 -20.27 20.40 -20.65
N LEU A 689 -19.27 20.61 -21.52
CA LEU A 689 -18.05 21.31 -21.12
C LEU A 689 -18.29 22.82 -21.06
N ARG A 690 -17.89 23.43 -19.94
CA ARG A 690 -17.98 24.87 -19.70
C ARG A 690 -16.58 25.43 -19.43
N ASP A 691 -16.31 26.62 -19.96
CA ASP A 691 -15.07 27.34 -19.71
C ASP A 691 -15.04 27.93 -18.28
N GLN A 692 -13.94 28.57 -17.92
CA GLN A 692 -13.76 29.20 -16.59
C GLN A 692 -14.79 30.30 -16.30
N ASN A 693 -15.42 30.84 -17.35
CA ASN A 693 -16.42 31.90 -17.28
C ASN A 693 -17.87 31.34 -17.39
N GLY A 694 -18.04 30.01 -17.42
CA GLY A 694 -19.33 29.34 -17.49
C GLY A 694 -19.94 29.24 -18.89
N HIS A 695 -19.25 29.70 -19.93
CA HIS A 695 -19.70 29.58 -21.32
C HIS A 695 -19.48 28.18 -21.85
N LYS A 696 -20.38 27.75 -22.72
CA LYS A 696 -20.30 26.45 -23.37
C LYS A 696 -19.07 26.37 -24.26
N VAL A 697 -18.24 25.36 -24.05
CA VAL A 697 -17.11 25.07 -24.93
C VAL A 697 -17.65 24.50 -26.24
N THR A 698 -17.40 25.20 -27.34
CA THR A 698 -17.83 24.81 -28.70
C THR A 698 -16.67 24.52 -29.63
N ASN A 699 -15.43 24.80 -29.19
CA ASN A 699 -14.23 24.55 -29.96
C ASN A 699 -13.92 23.04 -30.00
N PRO A 700 -13.82 22.42 -31.19
CA PRO A 700 -13.52 21.00 -31.34
C PRO A 700 -12.22 20.54 -30.68
N ALA A 701 -11.19 21.38 -30.63
CA ALA A 701 -9.90 21.02 -30.00
C ALA A 701 -10.04 20.88 -28.48
N ASP A 702 -10.78 21.80 -27.85
CA ASP A 702 -11.01 21.81 -26.41
C ASP A 702 -12.01 20.71 -26.00
N LEU A 703 -13.01 20.42 -26.85
CA LEU A 703 -13.89 19.27 -26.70
C LEU A 703 -13.11 17.95 -26.75
N ALA A 704 -12.22 17.78 -27.74
CA ALA A 704 -11.39 16.58 -27.87
C ALA A 704 -10.40 16.43 -26.70
N GLN A 705 -9.86 17.53 -26.16
CA GLN A 705 -9.07 17.50 -24.94
C GLN A 705 -9.90 17.03 -23.75
N GLY A 706 -11.10 17.59 -23.56
CA GLY A 706 -12.00 17.17 -22.49
C GLY A 706 -12.46 15.71 -22.63
N VAL A 707 -12.68 15.22 -23.84
CA VAL A 707 -12.93 13.79 -24.13
C VAL A 707 -11.75 12.93 -23.69
N ASN A 708 -10.51 13.29 -24.06
CA ASN A 708 -9.33 12.52 -23.66
C ASN A 708 -9.13 12.53 -22.14
N GLU A 709 -9.37 13.66 -21.47
CA GLU A 709 -9.30 13.74 -20.02
C GLU A 709 -10.37 12.87 -19.35
N LEU A 710 -11.62 12.93 -19.83
CA LEU A 710 -12.71 12.08 -19.33
C LEU A 710 -12.43 10.59 -19.58
N TYR A 711 -11.90 10.22 -20.75
CA TYR A 711 -11.49 8.85 -21.07
C TYR A 711 -10.46 8.33 -20.09
N ASN A 712 -9.41 9.10 -19.82
CA ASN A 712 -8.36 8.71 -18.89
C ASN A 712 -8.87 8.63 -17.44
N ARG A 713 -9.86 9.45 -17.07
CA ARG A 713 -10.48 9.45 -15.72
C ARG A 713 -11.36 8.23 -15.50
N VAL A 714 -12.23 7.94 -16.47
CA VAL A 714 -13.12 6.79 -16.41
C VAL A 714 -12.35 5.47 -16.38
N ASN A 715 -11.27 5.36 -17.17
CA ASN A 715 -10.42 4.17 -17.17
C ASN A 715 -9.75 3.91 -15.81
N LYS A 716 -9.46 4.97 -15.03
CA LYS A 716 -8.92 4.82 -13.66
C LYS A 716 -9.94 4.27 -12.66
N MET A 717 -11.24 4.30 -12.98
CA MET A 717 -12.29 3.76 -12.14
C MET A 717 -12.49 2.24 -12.33
N GLY A 718 -11.66 1.59 -13.15
CA GLY A 718 -11.73 0.13 -13.36
C GLY A 718 -12.94 -0.34 -14.17
N LEU A 719 -13.72 0.59 -14.74
CA LEU A 719 -14.83 0.26 -15.61
C LEU A 719 -14.31 -0.20 -16.97
N SER A 720 -14.66 -1.41 -17.37
CA SER A 720 -14.40 -1.91 -18.72
C SER A 720 -15.51 -1.42 -19.68
N GLU A 721 -15.16 -1.28 -20.96
CA GLU A 721 -16.12 -1.05 -22.06
C GLU A 721 -16.81 0.34 -22.12
N VAL A 722 -16.24 1.39 -21.50
CA VAL A 722 -16.84 2.74 -21.60
C VAL A 722 -16.63 3.36 -22.98
N SER A 723 -17.73 3.64 -23.68
CA SER A 723 -17.71 4.35 -24.95
C SER A 723 -17.88 5.85 -24.70
N ILE A 724 -16.97 6.67 -25.25
CA ILE A 724 -17.07 8.12 -25.21
C ILE A 724 -17.18 8.64 -26.63
N ARG A 725 -18.23 9.40 -26.91
CA ARG A 725 -18.48 10.01 -28.22
C ARG A 725 -18.89 11.46 -28.08
N GLU A 726 -18.47 12.27 -29.06
CA GLU A 726 -18.91 13.64 -29.19
C GLU A 726 -20.25 13.70 -29.93
N HIS A 727 -21.20 14.47 -29.42
CA HIS A 727 -22.46 14.76 -30.10
C HIS A 727 -22.73 16.26 -30.06
N GLY A 728 -22.29 16.96 -31.11
CA GLY A 728 -22.28 18.41 -31.16
C GLY A 728 -21.30 19.00 -30.15
N SER A 729 -21.80 19.88 -29.27
CA SER A 729 -21.03 20.52 -28.19
C SER A 729 -21.08 19.75 -26.86
N ASN A 730 -21.61 18.53 -26.86
CA ASN A 730 -21.78 17.71 -25.67
C ASN A 730 -20.97 16.42 -25.82
N ILE A 731 -20.47 15.90 -24.71
CA ILE A 731 -19.77 14.62 -24.63
C ILE A 731 -20.74 13.59 -24.06
N ILE A 732 -20.93 12.48 -24.76
CA ILE A 732 -21.76 11.36 -24.31
C ILE A 732 -20.84 10.23 -23.88
N LEU A 733 -21.03 9.73 -22.66
CA LEU A 733 -20.36 8.55 -22.13
C LEU A 733 -21.38 7.45 -21.90
N ASP A 734 -21.10 6.28 -22.44
CA ASP A 734 -21.90 5.07 -22.31
C ASP A 734 -21.15 4.08 -21.43
N PHE A 735 -21.73 3.76 -20.27
CA PHE A 735 -21.19 2.86 -19.27
C PHE A 735 -22.00 1.55 -19.23
N PRO A 736 -21.65 0.56 -20.05
CA PRO A 736 -22.27 -0.76 -19.96
C PRO A 736 -21.96 -1.39 -18.58
N GLY A 737 -22.97 -2.01 -17.95
CA GLY A 737 -22.80 -2.68 -16.65
C GLY A 737 -22.64 -1.78 -15.40
N ALA A 738 -22.60 -0.45 -15.51
CA ALA A 738 -22.39 0.47 -14.37
C ALA A 738 -23.68 0.80 -13.58
N GLN A 739 -24.43 -0.22 -13.17
CA GLN A 739 -25.72 -0.03 -12.50
C GLN A 739 -25.58 0.63 -11.11
N GLY A 740 -24.45 0.42 -10.42
CA GLY A 740 -24.19 0.92 -9.06
C GLY A 740 -23.55 2.30 -8.91
N LEU A 741 -23.05 2.93 -9.99
CA LEU A 741 -22.35 4.23 -9.92
C LEU A 741 -23.25 5.40 -10.35
N SER A 742 -23.14 6.53 -9.69
CA SER A 742 -23.86 7.76 -10.04
C SER A 742 -23.15 8.54 -11.16
N ALA A 743 -23.90 9.28 -11.98
CA ALA A 743 -23.34 10.14 -13.03
C ALA A 743 -22.38 11.20 -12.45
N THR A 744 -22.58 11.61 -11.20
CA THR A 744 -21.75 12.58 -10.48
C THR A 744 -20.38 12.00 -10.11
N GLU A 745 -20.33 10.74 -9.66
CA GLU A 745 -19.06 10.04 -9.38
C GLU A 745 -18.24 9.83 -10.66
N LEU A 746 -18.92 9.56 -11.78
CA LEU A 746 -18.31 9.34 -13.09
C LEU A 746 -17.73 10.64 -13.71
N VAL A 747 -18.11 11.82 -13.19
CA VAL A 747 -17.81 13.14 -13.78
C VAL A 747 -17.15 14.11 -12.79
N LYS A 748 -16.93 13.73 -11.52
CA LYS A 748 -16.38 14.63 -10.48
C LYS A 748 -15.09 15.31 -10.98
N ALA A 749 -15.08 16.64 -10.98
CA ALA A 749 -13.95 17.44 -11.44
C ALA A 749 -12.74 17.19 -10.53
N SER A 750 -11.60 16.83 -11.11
CA SER A 750 -10.33 16.70 -10.38
C SER A 750 -9.77 18.09 -10.06
N SER A 751 -10.41 18.78 -9.13
CA SER A 751 -9.82 19.96 -8.50
C SER A 751 -8.80 19.51 -7.45
N MET A 752 -7.61 20.09 -7.50
CA MET A 752 -6.59 19.89 -6.47
C MET A 752 -6.81 20.94 -5.38
N TYR A 753 -6.76 20.54 -4.11
CA TYR A 753 -6.84 21.45 -2.96
C TYR A 753 -5.65 21.23 -2.04
N PHE A 754 -5.13 22.31 -1.48
CA PHE A 754 -4.08 22.29 -0.47
C PHE A 754 -4.74 22.55 0.88
N HIS A 755 -4.67 21.57 1.78
CA HIS A 755 -5.22 21.68 3.12
C HIS A 755 -4.10 21.86 4.15
N VAL A 756 -4.41 22.53 5.25
CA VAL A 756 -3.52 22.64 6.41
C VAL A 756 -3.87 21.53 7.40
N VAL A 757 -2.85 20.80 7.87
CA VAL A 757 -3.01 19.75 8.88
C VAL A 757 -3.33 20.41 10.22
N ASN A 758 -4.29 19.86 10.95
CA ASN A 758 -4.64 20.35 12.28
C ASN A 758 -3.66 19.76 13.31
N GLU A 759 -2.59 20.50 13.63
CA GLU A 759 -1.48 20.03 14.47
C GLU A 759 -1.90 19.52 15.87
N THR A 760 -3.00 20.07 16.43
CA THR A 760 -3.57 19.64 17.71
C THR A 760 -3.95 18.16 17.68
N PHE A 761 -4.51 17.68 16.57
CA PHE A 761 -4.98 16.31 16.40
C PHE A 761 -4.06 15.51 15.47
N THR A 762 -2.76 15.53 15.80
CA THR A 762 -1.74 14.76 15.08
C THR A 762 -1.09 13.69 15.96
N PRO A 763 -0.46 12.67 15.35
CA PRO A 763 0.36 11.70 16.08
C PRO A 763 1.57 12.32 16.81
N ASN A 764 1.92 13.58 16.51
CA ASN A 764 3.04 14.28 17.15
C ASN A 764 2.66 14.94 18.49
N ASN A 765 1.36 15.03 18.80
CA ASN A 765 0.91 15.56 20.08
C ASN A 765 1.00 14.46 21.15
N ALA A 766 1.95 14.56 22.08
CA ALA A 766 2.22 13.52 23.09
C ALA A 766 0.98 13.13 23.94
N GLU A 767 0.04 14.05 24.17
CA GLU A 767 -1.14 13.81 24.99
C GLU A 767 -2.26 13.11 24.21
N LEU A 768 -2.50 13.55 22.97
CA LEU A 768 -3.62 13.08 22.14
C LEU A 768 -3.22 12.02 21.12
N ALA A 769 -1.93 11.79 20.86
CA ALA A 769 -1.45 10.93 19.78
C ALA A 769 -2.08 9.53 19.79
N GLN A 770 -2.17 8.90 20.97
CA GLN A 770 -2.75 7.56 21.10
C GLN A 770 -4.25 7.56 20.76
N ALA A 771 -5.00 8.58 21.22
CA ALA A 771 -6.41 8.72 20.93
C ALA A 771 -6.67 9.07 19.46
N VAL A 772 -5.86 9.96 18.87
CA VAL A 772 -5.91 10.32 17.45
C VAL A 772 -5.68 9.08 16.58
N ASN A 773 -4.60 8.34 16.84
CA ASN A 773 -4.26 7.14 16.07
C ASN A 773 -5.37 6.09 16.19
N ARG A 774 -5.84 5.81 17.41
CA ARG A 774 -6.95 4.86 17.61
C ARG A 774 -8.23 5.28 16.88
N PHE A 775 -8.61 6.55 16.99
CA PHE A 775 -9.78 7.10 16.31
C PHE A 775 -9.70 6.96 14.79
N LEU A 776 -8.57 7.35 14.20
CA LEU A 776 -8.35 7.23 12.75
C LEU A 776 -8.24 5.77 12.29
N GLN A 777 -7.64 4.90 13.09
CA GLN A 777 -7.58 3.47 12.80
C GLN A 777 -8.99 2.86 12.79
N ASP A 778 -9.84 3.21 13.76
CA ASP A 778 -11.22 2.73 13.85
C ASP A 778 -12.04 3.13 12.60
N ILE A 779 -11.91 4.39 12.16
CA ILE A 779 -12.54 4.90 10.93
C ILE A 779 -12.02 4.15 9.71
N TRP A 780 -10.70 3.95 9.60
CA TRP A 780 -10.11 3.28 8.46
C TRP A 780 -10.50 1.81 8.38
N ASN A 781 -10.56 1.11 9.52
CA ASN A 781 -10.99 -0.29 9.59
C ASN A 781 -12.43 -0.44 9.10
N GLU A 782 -13.35 0.41 9.57
CA GLU A 782 -14.75 0.41 9.09
C GLU A 782 -14.82 0.73 7.58
N ALA A 783 -14.05 1.71 7.10
CA ALA A 783 -14.00 2.08 5.69
C ALA A 783 -13.46 0.93 4.80
N VAL A 784 -12.44 0.22 5.26
CA VAL A 784 -11.85 -0.92 4.55
C VAL A 784 -12.83 -2.09 4.45
N VAL A 785 -13.46 -2.46 5.56
CA VAL A 785 -14.38 -3.62 5.60
C VAL A 785 -15.68 -3.33 4.85
N THR A 786 -16.23 -2.12 4.98
CA THR A 786 -17.46 -1.73 4.26
C THR A 786 -17.21 -1.32 2.81
N ASN A 787 -15.96 -1.37 2.34
CA ASN A 787 -15.52 -0.92 1.02
C ASN A 787 -15.91 0.55 0.72
N LYS A 788 -15.89 1.40 1.74
CA LYS A 788 -16.24 2.83 1.71
C LYS A 788 -15.00 3.70 1.89
N LYS A 789 -14.03 3.50 1.00
CA LYS A 789 -12.71 4.16 1.05
C LYS A 789 -12.68 5.53 0.37
N ASP A 790 -13.78 5.96 -0.24
CA ASP A 790 -13.89 7.31 -0.81
C ASP A 790 -13.97 8.37 0.30
N ILE A 791 -13.48 9.57 0.00
CA ILE A 791 -13.30 10.63 1.00
C ILE A 791 -14.62 11.07 1.66
N ASP A 792 -15.72 11.06 0.91
CA ASP A 792 -17.02 11.51 1.39
C ASP A 792 -17.58 10.48 2.38
N SER A 793 -17.48 9.18 2.04
CA SER A 793 -17.86 8.11 2.95
C SER A 793 -16.95 8.03 4.18
N VAL A 794 -15.64 8.21 4.04
CA VAL A 794 -14.70 8.24 5.18
C VAL A 794 -15.05 9.37 6.14
N ASN A 795 -15.37 10.57 5.64
CA ASN A 795 -15.81 11.69 6.48
C ASN A 795 -17.15 11.41 7.16
N ARG A 796 -18.08 10.73 6.48
CA ARG A 796 -19.35 10.30 7.10
C ARG A 796 -19.13 9.28 8.22
N ILE A 797 -18.23 8.32 8.02
CA ILE A 797 -17.82 7.37 9.06
C ILE A 797 -17.21 8.14 10.24
N ALA A 798 -16.27 9.05 9.99
CA ALA A 798 -15.64 9.87 11.02
C ALA A 798 -16.65 10.71 11.83
N TRP A 799 -17.63 11.31 11.14
CA TRP A 799 -18.74 12.02 11.76
C TRP A 799 -19.53 11.11 12.70
N LYS A 800 -19.88 9.91 12.24
CA LYS A 800 -20.60 8.91 13.04
C LYS A 800 -19.81 8.45 14.26
N HIS A 801 -18.49 8.31 14.12
CA HIS A 801 -17.60 7.95 15.24
C HIS A 801 -17.53 9.03 16.31
N LEU A 802 -17.47 10.29 15.90
CA LEU A 802 -17.35 11.43 16.82
C LEU A 802 -18.69 11.77 17.50
N TYR A 803 -19.80 11.72 16.77
CA TYR A 803 -21.11 12.21 17.24
C TYR A 803 -22.12 11.12 17.58
N GLY A 804 -21.93 9.90 17.08
CA GLY A 804 -22.87 8.79 17.19
C GLY A 804 -24.05 8.93 16.22
N GLU A 805 -25.22 8.44 16.63
CA GLU A 805 -26.49 8.56 15.88
C GLU A 805 -27.25 9.87 16.18
N SER A 806 -26.68 10.76 17.01
CA SER A 806 -27.32 12.01 17.41
C SER A 806 -27.09 13.10 16.36
N LEU A 807 -28.20 13.66 15.85
CA LEU A 807 -28.17 14.85 14.99
C LEU A 807 -27.93 16.14 15.78
N ASN A 808 -27.92 16.08 17.12
CA ASN A 808 -27.74 17.24 17.98
C ASN A 808 -26.30 17.30 18.52
N PRO A 809 -25.50 18.32 18.17
CA PRO A 809 -24.13 18.49 18.66
C PRO A 809 -24.03 18.69 20.19
N GLU A 810 -25.12 19.01 20.89
CA GLU A 810 -25.15 19.12 22.35
C GLU A 810 -25.43 17.78 23.06
N GLN A 811 -25.90 16.75 22.34
CA GLN A 811 -26.21 15.41 22.87
C GLN A 811 -25.48 14.34 22.08
N VAL A 812 -24.15 14.44 22.03
CA VAL A 812 -23.31 13.52 21.26
C VAL A 812 -23.02 12.26 22.06
N GLN A 813 -22.95 11.12 21.36
CA GLN A 813 -22.53 9.85 21.94
C GLN A 813 -21.38 9.28 21.11
N PRO A 814 -20.13 9.71 21.40
CA PRO A 814 -18.95 9.18 20.72
C PRO A 814 -18.87 7.66 20.86
N ARG A 815 -18.47 6.97 19.77
CA ARG A 815 -18.46 5.50 19.73
C ARG A 815 -17.38 4.87 20.59
N SER A 816 -16.26 5.57 20.80
CA SER A 816 -15.11 5.10 21.58
C SER A 816 -14.64 6.14 22.60
N ASP A 817 -13.89 5.69 23.61
CA ASP A 817 -13.26 6.57 24.58
C ASP A 817 -12.27 7.54 23.93
N ALA A 818 -11.60 7.10 22.85
CA ALA A 818 -10.73 7.94 22.04
C ALA A 818 -11.53 9.06 21.36
N ALA A 819 -12.65 8.74 20.71
CA ALA A 819 -13.53 9.74 20.10
C ALA A 819 -14.05 10.75 21.12
N LYS A 820 -14.42 10.27 22.32
CA LYS A 820 -14.86 11.14 23.42
C LYS A 820 -13.76 12.10 23.85
N LEU A 821 -12.54 11.61 24.05
CA LEU A 821 -11.41 12.45 24.42
C LEU A 821 -11.15 13.54 23.37
N LEU A 822 -11.17 13.21 22.08
CA LEU A 822 -10.96 14.17 21.00
C LEU A 822 -12.09 15.21 20.93
N TYR A 823 -13.33 14.79 21.15
CA TYR A 823 -14.48 15.70 21.23
C TYR A 823 -14.33 16.69 22.39
N ASP A 824 -13.93 16.21 23.58
CA ASP A 824 -13.72 17.04 24.76
C ASP A 824 -12.56 18.04 24.56
N HIS A 825 -11.57 17.69 23.73
CA HIS A 825 -10.46 18.56 23.32
C HIS A 825 -10.77 19.47 22.11
N GLY A 826 -12.03 19.54 21.68
CA GLY A 826 -12.48 20.52 20.70
C GLY A 826 -12.50 20.06 19.24
N LEU A 827 -12.30 18.77 18.94
CA LEU A 827 -12.45 18.26 17.57
C LEU A 827 -13.91 18.39 17.12
N ARG A 828 -14.15 19.05 15.99
CA ARG A 828 -15.48 19.20 15.38
C ARG A 828 -15.41 18.91 13.88
N PHE A 829 -16.41 18.20 13.37
CA PHE A 829 -16.62 17.95 11.94
C PHE A 829 -17.91 18.65 11.46
N PRO A 830 -17.93 19.20 10.24
CA PRO A 830 -19.08 19.91 9.72
C PRO A 830 -20.23 18.96 9.41
N LEU A 831 -21.46 19.50 9.37
CA LEU A 831 -22.60 18.84 8.73
C LEU A 831 -22.46 18.95 7.20
N GLU A 832 -23.06 18.02 6.44
CA GLU A 832 -22.88 17.88 4.98
C GLU A 832 -23.23 19.14 4.13
N GLU A 833 -23.77 20.21 4.73
CA GLU A 833 -24.22 21.44 4.05
C GLU A 833 -23.26 22.65 4.18
N GLU A 834 -22.14 22.57 4.92
CA GLU A 834 -21.23 23.71 5.03
C GLU A 834 -20.39 23.96 3.78
N THR A 835 -20.40 25.21 3.30
CA THR A 835 -19.62 25.62 2.13
C THR A 835 -18.13 25.73 2.45
N VAL A 836 -17.32 24.89 1.81
CA VAL A 836 -15.85 24.95 1.88
C VAL A 836 -15.34 26.18 1.11
N SER A 837 -14.42 26.94 1.70
CA SER A 837 -13.81 28.12 1.07
C SER A 837 -12.29 28.21 1.31
N SER A 838 -11.63 29.15 0.63
CA SER A 838 -10.21 29.47 0.87
C SER A 838 -9.97 30.33 2.11
N ASN A 839 -11.04 30.87 2.71
CA ASN A 839 -10.93 31.74 3.86
C ASN A 839 -10.37 30.99 5.07
N PHE A 840 -9.57 31.70 5.88
CA PHE A 840 -9.07 31.18 7.14
C PHE A 840 -10.23 30.74 8.04
N GLY A 841 -10.20 29.50 8.52
CA GLY A 841 -11.22 28.93 9.39
C GLY A 841 -10.71 27.72 10.15
N GLU A 842 -10.66 27.83 11.47
CA GLU A 842 -10.12 26.80 12.38
C GLU A 842 -11.22 25.99 13.11
N THR A 843 -12.49 26.35 12.94
CA THR A 843 -13.61 25.79 13.69
C THR A 843 -13.86 24.32 13.39
N TYR A 844 -13.81 23.93 12.10
CA TYR A 844 -14.13 22.59 11.67
C TYR A 844 -12.94 21.92 11.01
N SER A 845 -12.80 20.64 11.31
CA SER A 845 -11.85 19.75 10.68
C SER A 845 -12.57 18.82 9.70
N LYS A 846 -11.80 18.04 8.95
CA LYS A 846 -12.27 16.91 8.16
C LYS A 846 -11.15 15.87 8.05
N ILE A 847 -11.51 14.66 7.63
CA ILE A 847 -10.54 13.62 7.33
C ILE A 847 -10.03 13.80 5.90
N ALA A 848 -8.71 13.76 5.74
CA ALA A 848 -8.00 13.65 4.47
C ALA A 848 -7.39 12.26 4.32
N LEU A 849 -7.22 11.82 3.06
CA LEU A 849 -6.64 10.52 2.71
C LEU A 849 -5.27 10.72 2.03
N LEU A 850 -4.24 10.14 2.62
CA LEU A 850 -2.92 10.00 2.02
C LEU A 850 -2.98 9.02 0.85
N ARG A 851 -2.14 9.26 -0.15
CA ARG A 851 -1.96 8.32 -1.25
C ARG A 851 -1.01 7.20 -0.85
N GLY A 852 -1.23 6.04 -1.43
CA GLY A 852 -0.38 4.86 -1.27
C GLY A 852 -1.16 3.68 -0.71
N ASP A 853 -0.52 2.51 -0.70
CA ASP A 853 -1.12 1.24 -0.30
C ASP A 853 -0.40 0.58 0.88
N ASN A 854 0.69 1.17 1.38
CA ASN A 854 1.52 0.56 2.41
C ASN A 854 2.00 1.55 3.50
N PHE A 855 2.49 0.98 4.60
CA PHE A 855 2.97 1.68 5.78
C PHE A 855 4.05 2.72 5.48
N THR A 856 4.99 2.39 4.59
CA THR A 856 6.09 3.28 4.19
C THR A 856 5.58 4.49 3.42
N GLU A 857 4.64 4.28 2.48
CA GLU A 857 3.98 5.33 1.71
C GLU A 857 3.07 6.22 2.59
N TRP A 858 2.56 5.67 3.69
CA TRP A 858 1.76 6.42 4.67
C TRP A 858 2.61 7.07 5.77
N PHE A 859 3.92 7.24 5.55
CA PHE A 859 4.85 7.87 6.49
C PHE A 859 4.90 7.15 7.86
N ASN A 860 4.95 5.82 7.83
CA ASN A 860 4.96 4.96 9.00
C ASN A 860 3.69 5.03 9.86
N GLN A 861 2.55 5.30 9.22
CA GLN A 861 1.23 5.20 9.85
C GLN A 861 0.56 3.89 9.47
N SER A 862 -0.21 3.32 10.39
CA SER A 862 -1.01 2.10 10.16
C SER A 862 -2.25 2.33 9.31
N HIS A 863 -2.59 3.59 9.07
CA HIS A 863 -3.70 4.04 8.24
C HIS A 863 -3.27 5.25 7.37
N PRO A 864 -3.92 5.49 6.22
CA PRO A 864 -3.67 6.65 5.37
C PRO A 864 -4.40 7.93 5.82
N LEU A 865 -5.11 7.93 6.95
CA LEU A 865 -5.96 9.05 7.35
C LEU A 865 -5.19 10.16 8.08
N LEU A 866 -5.59 11.41 7.84
CA LEU A 866 -5.10 12.61 8.54
C LEU A 866 -6.25 13.54 8.88
N ILE A 867 -6.13 14.29 9.98
CA ILE A 867 -7.09 15.35 10.34
C ILE A 867 -6.56 16.68 9.81
N VAL A 868 -7.34 17.29 8.92
CA VAL A 868 -7.04 18.61 8.32
C VAL A 868 -8.18 19.58 8.60
N PHE A 869 -7.94 20.88 8.47
CA PHE A 869 -9.03 21.85 8.50
C PHE A 869 -9.99 21.64 7.32
N ASN A 870 -11.29 21.90 7.53
CA ASN A 870 -12.31 21.71 6.50
C ASN A 870 -12.04 22.61 5.28
N ASN A 871 -11.72 23.88 5.55
CA ASN A 871 -11.30 24.87 4.56
C ASN A 871 -9.93 24.51 3.94
N TYR A 872 -9.66 25.05 2.76
CA TYR A 872 -8.38 24.85 2.05
C TYR A 872 -7.56 26.15 2.04
N ALA A 873 -6.24 26.04 2.02
CA ALA A 873 -5.35 27.17 1.85
C ALA A 873 -5.22 27.60 0.38
N LEU A 874 -5.22 26.64 -0.56
CA LEU A 874 -5.12 26.91 -2.00
C LEU A 874 -5.93 25.90 -2.82
N GLU A 875 -6.33 26.33 -4.02
CA GLU A 875 -6.87 25.47 -5.06
C GLU A 875 -5.88 25.39 -6.23
N GLY A 876 -5.78 24.24 -6.89
CA GLY A 876 -4.89 23.99 -8.02
C GLY A 876 -5.11 24.94 -9.20
N ALA A 877 -6.36 25.40 -9.39
CA ALA A 877 -6.69 26.42 -10.39
C ALA A 877 -6.01 27.78 -10.12
N ASN A 878 -5.58 28.03 -8.88
CA ASN A 878 -4.88 29.24 -8.49
C ASN A 878 -3.37 29.15 -8.72
N LEU A 879 -2.88 28.02 -9.20
CA LEU A 879 -1.46 27.82 -9.48
C LEU A 879 -1.11 28.16 -10.94
N THR A 880 0.14 28.54 -11.14
CA THR A 880 0.80 28.72 -12.44
C THR A 880 2.18 28.09 -12.38
N ASN A 881 2.79 27.79 -13.54
CA ASN A 881 4.16 27.26 -13.60
C ASN A 881 4.37 25.98 -12.75
N VAL A 882 3.38 25.09 -12.72
CA VAL A 882 3.43 23.83 -11.95
C VAL A 882 4.38 22.85 -12.64
N HIS A 883 5.40 22.39 -11.93
CA HIS A 883 6.36 21.40 -12.44
C HIS A 883 6.89 20.50 -11.32
N SER A 884 7.13 19.23 -11.64
CA SER A 884 7.84 18.31 -10.76
C SER A 884 9.34 18.63 -10.78
N SER A 885 9.94 18.70 -9.60
CA SER A 885 11.37 18.90 -9.38
C SER A 885 11.90 17.80 -8.45
N TYR A 886 13.22 17.67 -8.35
CA TYR A 886 13.86 16.70 -7.46
C TYR A 886 15.01 17.37 -6.72
N ASP A 887 15.07 17.13 -5.40
CA ASP A 887 16.15 17.53 -4.51
C ASP A 887 16.76 16.26 -3.91
N PRO A 888 18.09 16.04 -4.01
CA PRO A 888 18.75 14.86 -3.45
C PRO A 888 18.51 14.64 -1.94
N SER A 889 18.22 15.70 -1.18
CA SER A 889 17.94 15.66 0.26
C SER A 889 16.45 15.51 0.60
N LYS A 890 15.55 15.95 -0.29
CA LYS A 890 14.09 15.98 -0.04
C LYS A 890 13.27 15.05 -0.94
N GLY A 891 13.89 14.46 -1.97
CA GLY A 891 13.23 13.66 -2.99
C GLY A 891 12.49 14.50 -4.03
N ASN A 892 11.49 13.90 -4.68
CA ASN A 892 10.64 14.58 -5.65
C ASN A 892 9.71 15.58 -4.94
N PHE A 893 9.64 16.82 -5.43
CA PHE A 893 8.73 17.86 -4.92
C PHE A 893 8.03 18.59 -6.07
N LEU A 894 6.90 19.22 -5.77
CA LEU A 894 6.15 20.03 -6.73
C LEU A 894 6.51 21.51 -6.54
N ALA A 895 6.96 22.18 -7.60
CA ALA A 895 7.18 23.62 -7.61
C ALA A 895 6.06 24.32 -8.41
N PHE A 896 5.56 25.44 -7.89
CA PHE A 896 4.48 26.20 -8.51
C PHE A 896 4.47 27.65 -8.02
N ASP A 897 3.90 28.53 -8.83
CA ASP A 897 3.64 29.94 -8.52
C ASP A 897 2.16 30.15 -8.19
N VAL A 898 1.84 31.04 -7.25
CA VAL A 898 0.45 31.39 -6.90
C VAL A 898 0.00 32.66 -7.65
N LYS A 899 -1.16 32.59 -8.32
CA LYS A 899 -1.76 33.72 -9.05
C LYS A 899 -2.01 34.91 -8.12
N GLY A 900 -1.77 36.12 -8.63
CA GLY A 900 -1.98 37.36 -7.87
C GLY A 900 -3.44 37.74 -7.66
N SER A 901 -4.33 37.49 -8.62
CA SER A 901 -5.77 37.68 -8.47
C SER A 901 -6.54 37.00 -9.60
N TYR A 902 -7.79 36.61 -9.36
CA TYR A 902 -8.72 36.17 -10.38
C TYR A 902 -10.15 36.61 -10.01
N THR A 903 -11.07 36.61 -10.98
CA THR A 903 -12.48 36.92 -10.74
C THR A 903 -13.26 35.61 -10.65
N ALA A 904 -13.92 35.38 -9.51
CA ALA A 904 -14.73 34.21 -9.26
C ALA A 904 -16.09 34.28 -10.01
N ARG A 905 -16.83 33.16 -10.01
CA ARG A 905 -18.11 32.99 -10.74
C ARG A 905 -19.20 33.99 -10.36
N ASP A 906 -19.11 34.55 -9.16
CA ASP A 906 -20.02 35.55 -8.59
C ASP A 906 -19.60 37.00 -8.89
N GLY A 907 -18.53 37.19 -9.66
CA GLY A 907 -17.97 38.50 -9.99
C GLY A 907 -17.04 39.08 -8.91
N GLN A 908 -16.79 38.36 -7.81
CA GLN A 908 -15.87 38.82 -6.78
C GLN A 908 -14.41 38.62 -7.20
N LYS A 909 -13.59 39.66 -6.99
CA LYS A 909 -12.14 39.57 -7.22
C LYS A 909 -11.49 38.90 -6.01
N MET A 910 -11.01 37.69 -6.19
CA MET A 910 -10.30 36.93 -5.17
C MET A 910 -8.78 37.11 -5.31
N ASN A 911 -8.07 37.08 -4.18
CA ASN A 911 -6.61 37.17 -4.12
C ASN A 911 -6.02 35.95 -3.39
N PRO A 912 -5.69 34.86 -4.13
CA PRO A 912 -5.15 33.64 -3.56
C PRO A 912 -3.89 33.82 -2.70
N ARG A 913 -3.08 34.85 -2.98
CA ARG A 913 -1.87 35.13 -2.19
C ARG A 913 -2.21 35.66 -0.81
N THR A 914 -3.25 36.48 -0.71
CA THR A 914 -3.73 37.01 0.57
C THR A 914 -4.35 35.90 1.41
N ASP A 915 -5.16 35.04 0.80
CA ASP A 915 -5.77 33.89 1.48
C ASP A 915 -4.70 32.94 2.02
N LEU A 916 -3.71 32.59 1.18
CA LEU A 916 -2.58 31.77 1.60
C LEU A 916 -1.79 32.46 2.72
N PHE A 917 -1.54 33.77 2.60
CA PHE A 917 -0.83 34.53 3.64
C PHE A 917 -1.55 34.44 4.98
N ALA A 918 -2.88 34.60 5.02
CA ALA A 918 -3.67 34.51 6.25
C ALA A 918 -3.50 33.16 6.96
N TRP A 919 -3.55 32.05 6.20
CA TRP A 919 -3.25 30.71 6.72
C TRP A 919 -1.83 30.61 7.25
N THR A 920 -0.83 31.02 6.45
CA THR A 920 0.57 30.90 6.85
C THR A 920 0.93 31.79 8.03
N SER A 921 0.34 32.97 8.18
CA SER A 921 0.63 33.90 9.29
C SER A 921 0.20 33.37 10.65
N ALA A 922 -0.83 32.52 10.69
CA ALA A 922 -1.33 31.92 11.94
C ALA A 922 -0.48 30.73 12.41
N PHE A 923 0.02 29.92 11.47
CA PHE A 923 0.65 28.63 11.77
C PHE A 923 2.15 28.56 11.45
N SER A 924 2.71 29.53 10.72
CA SER A 924 4.14 29.54 10.36
C SER A 924 4.91 30.45 11.31
N LYS A 925 6.13 30.04 11.69
CA LYS A 925 7.08 30.94 12.36
C LYS A 925 7.49 32.04 11.38
N GLU A 926 7.58 33.29 11.83
CA GLU A 926 8.05 34.43 11.01
C GLU A 926 9.44 34.21 10.38
N LYS A 927 10.25 33.30 10.95
CA LYS A 927 11.57 32.89 10.45
C LYS A 927 11.81 31.39 10.63
N ILE A 928 12.42 30.78 9.60
CA ILE A 928 13.04 29.46 9.68
C ILE A 928 14.56 29.67 9.60
N VAL A 929 15.23 29.61 10.75
CA VAL A 929 16.68 29.78 10.86
C VAL A 929 17.40 28.59 10.20
N ASN A 930 18.52 28.85 9.50
CA ASN A 930 19.37 27.87 8.80
C ASN A 930 18.78 27.25 7.52
N THR A 931 18.00 28.00 6.74
CA THR A 931 17.60 27.54 5.40
C THR A 931 18.53 28.08 4.32
N ALA A 932 18.67 27.37 3.20
CA ALA A 932 19.51 27.81 2.08
C ALA A 932 19.11 29.19 1.52
N SER A 933 17.85 29.59 1.71
CA SER A 933 17.33 30.91 1.32
C SER A 933 17.73 32.05 2.27
N GLU A 934 18.36 31.74 3.41
CA GLU A 934 18.95 32.72 4.35
C GLU A 934 20.39 33.11 3.96
N LYS A 935 21.04 32.35 3.06
CA LYS A 935 22.45 32.57 2.66
C LYS A 935 22.62 33.16 1.27
#